data_AF-A0A060THV1-F1
#
_entry.id   AF-A0A060THV1-F1
#
_cell.length_a   1.000
_cell.length_b   1.000
_cell.length_c   1.000
_cell.angle_alpha   90.00
_cell.angle_beta   90.00
_cell.angle_gamma   90.00
#
_symmetry.space_group_name_H-M   'P 1'
#
loop_
_entity.id
_entity.type
_entity.pdbx_description
1 polymer ?
#
loop_
_entity_poly.entity_id
_entity_poly.type
_entity_poly.pdbx_seq_one_letter_code
_entity_poly.pdbx_strand_id
1 'polypeptide(L)'
;MSLDPRFPPIVQSDAQGWLDFLDDIKNAFTSSWTNKVCGDLVALSCGCLAGESEVANQIKDSTAPIRCLNCQNQTIIVSRLEPFRKIIDKVPDQQQTLAEWVLSANTLGTPPMAAPENTNDIDLAHTNLDYDYVPIPRTSSHGHPASSGLLGLFRSAAQSIVGTSPDSTKDWMDSLSLVDTQTNSVLSKSPSVASTLSGVGPSGVQAPTPLTSLAPLSPSSTSGISIPSTSGQGQGQTQVQGQTAPHPNQSPATQFFYLPPSMPPRREEEDGTRESNYAKCFPGFRKQFQHSTQQRSLMQRNKKSYSTAISPDATKFALVNAQKFQIYSIPNDYNDPPTLICEPSIQDWGSSPMVSVSTSLVAIASSSGDLWVYNFEGKLQYHNKSQFTIHCMTISPLDTMVACGIVTRDKTANIDKQPLVVLHFLTPNQPHSTSTTSQTTQGPISLLIPYYDTINYLCFAHDETYLGCSTSGESRFMVISLADRTMPRLVMKSIRRVDANKDSEGITSVKFIPRHLRRQYMVVTSSVMSSNSPPVILDPKINTNSGTSASSAVSQPSLIMRVDKVGSQIHNCAVSPRGDAIAFLDRSGLVYVMHAPGMLSDHRRIAVVEEVSRGPQYTSAASMQFTSSGHALVIVDRKGELFIEDYGAGLPNQAGIGKCRLLA
;
A
#
# COMPACT_ATOMS: atom_id res chain seq x y z
N MET A 1 41.38 -3.23 11.65
CA MET A 1 40.06 -3.90 11.69
C MET A 1 39.58 -4.10 10.27
N SER A 2 39.44 -5.36 9.83
CA SER A 2 38.70 -5.70 8.61
C SER A 2 37.21 -5.66 8.96
N LEU A 3 36.45 -4.80 8.29
CA LEU A 3 35.00 -4.72 8.43
C LEU A 3 34.36 -5.93 7.74
N ASP A 4 33.50 -6.65 8.45
CA ASP A 4 32.66 -7.73 7.91
C ASP A 4 31.81 -7.20 6.74
N PRO A 5 31.92 -7.76 5.51
CA PRO A 5 31.20 -7.28 4.33
C PRO A 5 29.68 -7.48 4.39
N ARG A 6 29.14 -8.08 5.46
CA ARG A 6 27.70 -8.35 5.62
C ARG A 6 26.90 -7.20 6.25
N PHE A 7 27.54 -6.13 6.70
CA PHE A 7 26.86 -4.95 7.23
C PHE A 7 27.30 -3.69 6.46
N PRO A 8 26.38 -2.96 5.78
CA PRO A 8 26.71 -1.64 5.27
C PRO A 8 27.02 -0.71 6.45
N PRO A 9 27.95 0.26 6.32
CA PRO A 9 28.22 1.21 7.38
C PRO A 9 26.93 1.95 7.74
N ILE A 10 26.57 1.87 9.02
CA ILE A 10 25.40 2.55 9.58
C ILE A 10 25.70 4.06 9.50
N VAL A 11 25.11 4.70 8.50
CA VAL A 11 24.99 6.15 8.29
C VAL A 11 26.32 6.91 8.15
N GLN A 12 26.53 7.54 6.98
CA GLN A 12 27.60 8.51 6.72
C GLN A 12 27.36 9.86 7.43
N SER A 13 26.90 9.86 8.67
CA SER A 13 26.91 11.07 9.49
C SER A 13 28.35 11.36 9.88
N ASP A 14 28.75 12.63 9.87
CA ASP A 14 29.99 13.00 10.56
C ASP A 14 29.87 12.69 12.06
N ALA A 15 31.01 12.58 12.76
CA ALA A 15 30.99 12.28 14.19
C ALA A 15 30.21 13.32 15.00
N GLN A 16 30.11 14.56 14.50
CA GLN A 16 29.30 15.59 15.15
C GLN A 16 27.81 15.23 15.10
N GLY A 17 27.28 14.80 13.96
CA GLY A 17 25.89 14.35 13.87
C GLY A 17 25.55 13.14 14.74
N TRP A 18 26.54 12.28 15.03
CA TRP A 18 26.38 11.20 16.00
C TRP A 18 26.41 11.67 17.45
N LEU A 19 27.25 12.65 17.80
CA LEU A 19 27.25 13.27 19.12
C LEU A 19 25.93 13.99 19.39
N ASP A 20 25.46 14.78 18.43
CA ASP A 20 24.18 15.51 18.50
C ASP A 20 23.01 14.52 18.71
N PHE A 21 23.02 13.39 18.02
CA PHE A 21 22.02 12.33 18.21
C PHE A 21 22.07 11.69 19.60
N LEU A 22 23.26 11.43 20.14
CA LEU A 22 23.42 10.87 21.49
C LEU A 22 23.00 11.86 22.57
N ASP A 23 23.27 13.16 22.36
CA ASP A 23 22.79 14.23 23.23
C ASP A 23 21.27 14.42 23.14
N ASP A 24 20.67 14.30 21.95
CA ASP A 24 19.22 14.30 21.77
C ASP A 24 18.56 13.15 22.52
N ILE A 25 19.14 11.94 22.46
CA ILE A 25 18.71 10.82 23.30
C ILE A 25 18.80 11.26 24.76
N LYS A 26 19.98 11.62 25.26
CA LYS A 26 20.21 11.99 26.66
C LYS A 26 19.24 13.06 27.16
N ASN A 27 19.04 14.12 26.40
CA ASN A 27 18.11 15.23 26.69
C ASN A 27 16.66 14.75 26.78
N ALA A 28 16.28 13.80 25.92
CA ALA A 28 14.94 13.24 25.94
C ALA A 28 14.69 12.30 27.14
N PHE A 29 15.75 11.84 27.82
CA PHE A 29 15.72 11.07 29.06
C PHE A 29 16.02 11.92 30.32
N THR A 30 16.33 13.20 30.17
CA THR A 30 16.56 14.10 31.31
C THR A 30 15.24 14.50 31.94
N SER A 31 15.08 14.21 33.24
CA SER A 31 13.92 14.65 34.02
C SER A 31 13.91 16.18 34.08
N SER A 32 12.80 16.80 33.69
CA SER A 32 12.62 18.26 33.73
C SER A 32 12.71 18.84 35.14
N TRP A 33 12.55 18.01 36.17
CA TRP A 33 12.56 18.40 37.57
C TRP A 33 13.93 18.31 38.22
N THR A 34 14.63 17.19 38.00
CA THR A 34 15.93 16.97 38.62
C THR A 34 17.09 17.43 37.74
N ASN A 35 16.81 17.73 36.47
CA ASN A 35 17.80 17.99 35.42
C ASN A 35 18.87 16.87 35.34
N LYS A 36 18.48 15.66 35.74
CA LYS A 36 19.31 14.46 35.69
C LYS A 36 18.74 13.47 34.69
N VAL A 37 19.65 12.77 34.03
CA VAL A 37 19.33 11.66 33.13
C VAL A 37 18.72 10.54 33.97
N CYS A 38 17.50 10.15 33.64
CA CYS A 38 16.77 9.14 34.39
C CYS A 38 17.04 7.76 33.78
N GLY A 39 17.85 6.96 34.47
CA GLY A 39 18.20 5.60 34.06
C GLY A 39 17.10 4.56 34.32
N ASP A 40 16.12 4.89 35.15
CA ASP A 40 15.12 3.98 35.69
C ASP A 40 13.69 4.34 35.22
N LEU A 41 13.53 4.75 33.96
CA LEU A 41 12.24 5.24 33.47
C LEU A 41 11.08 4.24 33.56
N VAL A 42 9.92 4.80 33.88
CA VAL A 42 8.60 4.16 33.84
C VAL A 42 7.61 5.02 33.06
N ALA A 43 6.67 4.36 32.40
CA ALA A 43 5.52 5.01 31.76
C ALA A 43 4.37 5.14 32.76
N LEU A 44 3.81 6.34 32.85
CA LEU A 44 2.67 6.65 33.72
C LEU A 44 1.36 6.64 32.91
N SER A 45 0.22 6.38 33.56
CA SER A 45 -1.10 6.31 32.90
C SER A 45 -1.50 7.63 32.22
N CYS A 46 -1.06 8.77 32.74
CA CYS A 46 -1.22 10.06 32.08
C CYS A 46 -0.41 10.23 30.77
N GLY A 47 0.39 9.24 30.36
CA GLY A 47 1.25 9.27 29.18
C GLY A 47 2.58 9.99 29.37
N CYS A 48 2.91 10.42 30.60
CA CYS A 48 4.22 10.99 30.91
C CYS A 48 5.22 9.88 31.28
N LEU A 49 6.51 10.17 31.13
CA LEU A 49 7.57 9.33 31.68
C LEU A 49 8.10 9.94 32.97
N ALA A 50 8.48 9.10 33.93
CA ALA A 50 9.09 9.50 35.19
C ALA A 50 10.12 8.47 35.64
N GLY A 51 10.99 8.82 36.57
CA GLY A 51 11.89 7.85 37.20
C GLY A 51 11.15 6.95 38.17
N GLU A 52 11.47 5.66 38.17
CA GLU A 52 10.90 4.69 39.10
C GLU A 52 11.21 5.10 40.56
N SER A 53 12.44 5.52 40.84
CA SER A 53 12.87 6.04 42.13
C SER A 53 12.15 7.33 42.54
N GLU A 54 11.91 8.24 41.60
CA GLU A 54 11.15 9.48 41.84
C GLU A 54 9.70 9.16 42.22
N VAL A 55 9.07 8.21 41.54
CA VAL A 55 7.71 7.75 41.84
C VAL A 55 7.66 6.96 43.15
N ALA A 56 8.64 6.10 43.41
CA ALA A 56 8.73 5.31 44.64
C ALA A 56 8.85 6.21 45.89
N ASN A 57 9.56 7.34 45.79
CA ASN A 57 9.66 8.29 46.90
C ASN A 57 8.31 8.97 47.20
N GLN A 58 7.47 9.25 46.20
CA GLN A 58 6.11 9.75 46.44
C GLN A 58 5.20 8.74 47.14
N ILE A 59 5.39 7.45 46.86
CA ILE A 59 4.61 6.37 47.47
C ILE A 59 4.99 6.16 48.93
N LYS A 60 6.28 6.33 49.29
CA LYS A 60 6.77 6.15 50.67
C LYS A 60 6.19 7.17 51.64
N ASP A 61 5.90 8.38 51.17
CA ASP A 61 5.49 9.49 52.04
C ASP A 61 3.96 9.66 52.15
N SER A 62 3.15 8.84 51.44
CA SER A 62 1.70 9.06 51.40
C SER A 62 0.88 7.85 50.98
N THR A 63 -0.27 7.63 51.63
CA THR A 63 -1.34 6.74 51.15
C THR A 63 -2.16 7.38 49.99
N ALA A 64 -1.82 8.62 49.60
CA ALA A 64 -2.47 9.32 48.51
C ALA A 64 -2.04 8.77 47.14
N PRO A 65 -2.90 8.89 46.12
CA PRO A 65 -2.57 8.44 44.78
C PRO A 65 -1.43 9.27 44.17
N ILE A 66 -0.56 8.61 43.41
CA ILE A 66 0.64 9.19 42.78
C ILE A 66 0.22 10.36 41.88
N ARG A 67 0.91 11.50 42.00
CA ARG A 67 0.73 12.64 41.09
C ARG A 67 1.91 12.70 40.14
N CYS A 68 1.62 12.70 38.84
CA CYS A 68 2.63 12.85 37.81
C CYS A 68 3.36 14.18 37.99
N LEU A 69 4.67 14.18 38.23
CA LEU A 69 5.44 15.42 38.38
C LEU A 69 5.37 16.32 37.14
N ASN A 70 5.28 15.71 35.94
CA ASN A 70 5.28 16.46 34.69
C ASN A 70 3.95 17.18 34.37
N CYS A 71 2.80 16.56 34.62
CA CYS A 71 1.48 17.13 34.27
C CYS A 71 0.52 17.30 35.46
N GLN A 72 0.93 16.94 36.67
CA GLN A 72 0.18 17.02 37.93
C GLN A 72 -1.10 16.17 38.01
N ASN A 73 -1.41 15.40 36.97
CA ASN A 73 -2.53 14.46 36.95
C ASN A 73 -2.26 13.28 37.89
N GLN A 74 -3.33 12.80 38.53
CA GLN A 74 -3.34 11.56 39.28
C GLN A 74 -3.06 10.39 38.32
N THR A 75 -2.15 9.51 38.68
CA THR A 75 -1.59 8.53 37.75
C THR A 75 -1.19 7.23 38.44
N ILE A 76 -0.95 6.18 37.66
CA ILE A 76 -0.35 4.92 38.11
C ILE A 76 0.80 4.54 37.18
N ILE A 77 1.71 3.69 37.66
CA ILE A 77 2.75 3.10 36.81
C ILE A 77 2.09 2.08 35.89
N VAL A 78 2.29 2.23 34.58
CA VAL A 78 1.73 1.34 33.55
C VAL A 78 2.76 0.30 33.11
N SER A 79 4.01 0.70 32.90
CA SER A 79 5.07 -0.22 32.46
C SER A 79 6.46 0.29 32.82
N ARG A 80 7.37 -0.64 33.14
CA ARG A 80 8.82 -0.39 33.11
C ARG A 80 9.29 -0.37 31.67
N LEU A 81 10.28 0.48 31.38
CA LEU A 81 10.80 0.69 30.03
C LEU A 81 12.20 0.05 29.88
N GLU A 82 12.32 -1.26 30.14
CA GLU A 82 13.60 -1.99 30.13
C GLU A 82 14.45 -1.81 28.85
N PRO A 83 13.87 -1.80 27.62
CA PRO A 83 14.66 -1.56 26.42
C PRO A 83 15.36 -0.20 26.42
N PHE A 84 14.74 0.82 27.05
CA PHE A 84 15.31 2.16 27.13
C PHE A 84 16.42 2.28 28.16
N ARG A 85 16.30 1.56 29.28
CA ARG A 85 17.36 1.45 30.29
C ARG A 85 18.64 0.91 29.65
N LYS A 86 18.51 -0.14 28.84
CA LYS A 86 19.64 -0.70 28.08
C LYS A 86 20.24 0.25 27.05
N ILE A 87 19.43 1.13 26.46
CA ILE A 87 19.91 2.13 25.50
C ILE A 87 20.67 3.23 26.26
N ILE A 88 20.10 3.75 27.35
CA ILE A 88 20.68 4.87 28.08
C ILE A 88 21.98 4.51 28.78
N ASP A 89 22.10 3.29 29.29
CA ASP A 89 23.32 2.76 29.89
C ASP A 89 24.48 2.71 28.89
N LYS A 90 24.17 2.57 27.59
CA LYS A 90 25.19 2.55 26.53
C LYS A 90 25.57 3.93 26.00
N VAL A 91 24.79 4.97 26.27
CA VAL A 91 25.06 6.32 25.74
C VAL A 91 26.43 6.86 26.18
N PRO A 92 26.83 6.78 27.47
CA PRO A 92 28.14 7.27 27.90
C PRO A 92 29.30 6.57 27.20
N ASP A 93 29.25 5.23 27.08
CA ASP A 93 30.30 4.44 26.42
C ASP A 93 30.43 4.80 24.93
N GLN A 94 29.31 5.03 24.25
CA GLN A 94 29.31 5.46 22.85
C GLN A 94 29.82 6.90 22.70
N GLN A 95 29.46 7.82 23.59
CA GLN A 95 29.98 9.19 23.60
C GLN A 95 31.50 9.20 23.82
N GLN A 96 32.00 8.40 24.76
CA GLN A 96 33.43 8.27 25.01
C GLN A 96 34.17 7.67 23.81
N THR A 97 33.67 6.57 23.23
CA THR A 97 34.26 5.93 22.04
C THR A 97 34.35 6.91 20.87
N LEU A 98 33.31 7.71 20.67
CA LEU A 98 33.25 8.70 19.60
C LEU A 98 34.16 9.90 19.85
N ALA A 99 34.27 10.37 21.10
CA ALA A 99 35.19 11.44 21.48
C ALA A 99 36.66 11.02 21.29
N GLU A 100 37.01 9.80 21.70
CA GLU A 100 38.34 9.20 21.48
C GLU A 100 38.64 9.07 19.98
N TRP A 101 37.65 8.67 19.18
CA TRP A 101 37.76 8.62 17.72
C TRP A 101 38.05 10.00 17.12
N VAL A 102 37.30 11.04 17.50
CA VAL A 102 37.51 12.42 17.03
C VAL A 102 38.89 12.96 17.43
N LEU A 103 39.35 12.67 18.64
CA LEU A 103 40.67 13.09 19.12
C LEU A 103 41.82 12.36 18.40
N SER A 104 41.63 11.06 18.10
CA SER A 104 42.61 10.26 17.37
C SER A 104 42.71 10.64 15.88
N ALA A 105 41.60 11.03 15.26
CA ALA A 105 41.55 11.49 13.88
C ALA A 105 42.32 12.80 13.65
N ASN A 106 42.51 13.60 14.71
CA ASN A 106 43.23 14.88 14.65
C ASN A 106 44.73 14.77 14.97
N THR A 107 45.25 13.60 15.38
CA THR A 107 46.64 13.46 15.88
C THR A 107 47.60 12.64 15.02
N LEU A 108 47.20 12.04 13.89
CA LEU A 108 48.17 11.40 12.98
C LEU A 108 47.81 11.57 11.49
N GLY A 109 48.68 12.29 10.78
CA GLY A 109 48.94 11.99 9.37
C GLY A 109 49.63 10.64 9.27
N THR A 110 49.01 9.71 8.54
CA THR A 110 49.45 8.34 8.19
C THR A 110 49.72 7.35 9.34
N PRO A 111 49.10 6.15 9.34
CA PRO A 111 49.36 5.14 10.37
C PRO A 111 50.56 4.25 10.01
N PRO A 112 51.39 3.81 10.98
CA PRO A 112 52.24 2.64 10.80
C PRO A 112 51.43 1.37 11.08
N MET A 113 51.53 0.41 10.16
CA MET A 113 51.01 -0.94 10.36
C MET A 113 51.86 -1.69 11.41
N ALA A 114 51.21 -2.24 12.43
CA ALA A 114 51.72 -3.37 13.19
C ALA A 114 50.55 -4.28 13.59
N ALA A 115 50.71 -5.58 13.33
CA ALA A 115 49.78 -6.63 13.71
C ALA A 115 49.94 -7.01 15.19
N PRO A 116 48.90 -7.60 15.81
CA PRO A 116 49.16 -8.84 16.54
C PRO A 116 48.10 -9.95 16.35
N GLU A 117 48.56 -11.14 16.72
CA GLU A 117 47.95 -12.47 16.67
C GLU A 117 46.85 -12.72 17.74
N ASN A 118 46.02 -13.74 17.46
CA ASN A 118 45.26 -14.61 18.38
C ASN A 118 44.24 -14.00 19.36
N THR A 119 42.95 -14.35 19.22
CA THR A 119 42.22 -15.27 20.15
C THR A 119 40.70 -15.38 19.83
N ASN A 120 40.25 -16.64 19.76
CA ASN A 120 38.99 -17.27 20.21
C ASN A 120 37.60 -16.75 19.81
N ASP A 121 36.87 -17.71 19.20
CA ASP A 121 35.43 -17.78 18.97
C ASP A 121 34.57 -17.49 20.21
N ILE A 122 33.47 -16.75 20.01
CA ILE A 122 32.25 -16.85 20.82
C ILE A 122 31.04 -16.88 19.88
N ASP A 123 30.31 -18.00 19.98
CA ASP A 123 29.06 -18.32 19.32
C ASP A 123 27.87 -17.64 20.06
N LEU A 124 26.95 -17.04 19.32
CA LEU A 124 25.76 -16.35 19.86
C LEU A 124 24.56 -16.62 18.94
N ALA A 125 24.24 -17.90 18.76
CA ALA A 125 22.90 -18.35 18.44
C ALA A 125 22.04 -18.39 19.73
N HIS A 126 20.74 -18.11 19.57
CA HIS A 126 19.66 -18.19 20.57
C HIS A 126 19.30 -16.92 21.33
N THR A 127 18.44 -16.10 20.72
CA THR A 127 17.31 -15.46 21.43
C THR A 127 16.06 -15.52 20.55
N ASN A 128 15.21 -16.53 20.80
CA ASN A 128 13.81 -16.53 20.38
C ASN A 128 13.05 -15.58 21.32
N LEU A 129 12.39 -14.56 20.77
CA LEU A 129 11.38 -13.77 21.46
C LEU A 129 10.12 -13.80 20.62
N ASP A 130 9.18 -14.65 21.04
CA ASP A 130 7.76 -14.60 20.65
C ASP A 130 7.16 -13.32 21.23
N TYR A 131 6.44 -12.56 20.40
CA TYR A 131 5.56 -11.48 20.86
C TYR A 131 4.20 -11.66 20.19
N ASP A 132 3.22 -12.07 20.99
CA ASP A 132 1.80 -12.04 20.63
C ASP A 132 1.33 -10.57 20.56
N TYR A 133 0.63 -10.26 19.47
CA TYR A 133 0.17 -8.92 19.13
C TYR A 133 -1.24 -8.65 19.69
N VAL A 134 -1.37 -7.64 20.55
CA VAL A 134 -2.67 -7.11 21.02
C VAL A 134 -2.94 -5.76 20.34
N PRO A 135 -4.09 -5.56 19.66
CA PRO A 135 -4.39 -4.32 18.94
C PRO A 135 -4.82 -3.18 19.88
N ILE A 136 -4.31 -1.97 19.61
CA ILE A 136 -4.57 -0.72 20.36
C ILE A 136 -5.66 0.13 19.65
N PRO A 137 -6.72 0.59 20.34
CA PRO A 137 -7.69 1.55 19.80
C PRO A 137 -7.24 3.01 19.95
N ARG A 138 -7.65 3.88 19.01
CA ARG A 138 -7.34 5.33 19.01
C ARG A 138 -8.42 6.11 19.77
N THR A 139 -8.03 6.92 20.74
CA THR A 139 -8.89 7.94 21.37
C THR A 139 -8.35 9.34 21.12
N SER A 140 -9.23 10.29 20.83
CA SER A 140 -8.94 11.72 20.65
C SER A 140 -8.70 12.44 21.98
N SER A 141 -7.67 13.30 22.08
CA SER A 141 -7.66 14.36 23.10
C SER A 141 -6.77 15.56 22.74
N HIS A 142 -7.07 16.65 23.44
CA HIS A 142 -6.69 18.04 23.23
C HIS A 142 -5.19 18.38 23.34
N GLY A 143 -4.75 19.25 22.43
CA GLY A 143 -3.89 20.41 22.68
C GLY A 143 -2.61 20.25 23.52
N HIS A 144 -1.57 19.62 22.97
CA HIS A 144 -0.16 19.94 23.24
C HIS A 144 0.68 19.62 21.98
N PRO A 145 1.78 20.35 21.72
CA PRO A 145 2.58 20.13 20.51
C PRO A 145 3.16 18.71 20.52
N ALA A 146 2.83 17.93 19.50
CA ALA A 146 3.29 16.57 19.35
C ALA A 146 4.82 16.55 19.17
N SER A 147 5.54 16.02 20.16
CA SER A 147 6.96 15.71 20.01
C SER A 147 7.09 14.56 19.02
N SER A 148 7.53 14.84 17.79
CA SER A 148 7.87 13.83 16.79
C SER A 148 9.12 13.06 17.22
N GLY A 149 8.94 11.84 17.71
CA GLY A 149 10.06 11.01 18.17
C GLY A 149 9.60 9.70 18.81
N LEU A 150 10.56 8.83 19.08
CA LEU A 150 10.33 7.50 19.66
C LEU A 150 9.58 7.58 21.01
N LEU A 151 9.84 8.63 21.80
CA LEU A 151 9.08 8.98 23.01
C LEU A 151 7.59 9.26 22.76
N GLY A 152 7.25 9.92 21.65
CA GLY A 152 5.87 10.22 21.28
C GLY A 152 5.03 8.96 21.03
N LEU A 153 5.64 7.90 20.48
CA LEU A 153 4.97 6.61 20.27
C LEU A 153 4.61 5.93 21.60
N PHE A 154 5.50 5.97 22.59
CA PHE A 154 5.22 5.38 23.90
C PHE A 154 4.23 6.21 24.72
N ARG A 155 4.24 7.55 24.61
CA ARG A 155 3.18 8.38 25.20
C ARG A 155 1.80 7.96 24.67
N SER A 156 1.71 7.73 23.36
CA SER A 156 0.48 7.27 22.72
C SER A 156 0.07 5.86 23.19
N ALA A 157 1.02 4.94 23.38
CA ALA A 157 0.75 3.59 23.86
C ALA A 157 0.30 3.58 25.34
N ALA A 158 0.98 4.33 26.21
CA ALA A 158 0.63 4.41 27.64
C ALA A 158 -0.78 4.99 27.86
N GLN A 159 -1.17 6.00 27.08
CA GLN A 159 -2.51 6.58 27.13
C GLN A 159 -3.62 5.61 26.71
N SER A 160 -3.31 4.63 25.85
CA SER A 160 -4.30 3.64 25.40
C SER A 160 -4.64 2.57 26.45
N ILE A 161 -3.78 2.37 27.44
CA ILE A 161 -3.95 1.34 28.49
C ILE A 161 -4.93 1.80 29.59
N VAL A 162 -5.21 3.11 29.69
CA VAL A 162 -6.07 3.69 30.74
C VAL A 162 -7.57 3.39 30.55
N GLY A 163 -7.97 2.82 29.41
CA GLY A 163 -9.36 2.46 29.12
C GLY A 163 -9.88 1.17 29.78
N THR A 164 -9.05 0.42 30.51
CA THR A 164 -9.44 -0.88 31.09
C THR A 164 -9.58 -0.84 32.62
N SER A 165 -10.62 -1.53 33.14
CA SER A 165 -11.11 -1.56 34.53
C SER A 165 -10.04 -1.75 35.64
N PRO A 166 -10.22 -1.25 36.89
CA PRO A 166 -9.19 -1.15 37.93
C PRO A 166 -8.83 -2.45 38.69
N ASP A 167 -9.39 -3.61 38.33
CA ASP A 167 -9.32 -4.81 39.18
C ASP A 167 -7.99 -5.59 39.14
N SER A 168 -7.00 -5.22 38.30
CA SER A 168 -5.69 -5.92 38.25
C SER A 168 -4.59 -5.33 39.16
N THR A 169 -4.88 -4.24 39.88
CA THR A 169 -3.86 -3.47 40.61
C THR A 169 -3.44 -4.08 41.96
N LYS A 170 -4.10 -5.16 42.41
CA LYS A 170 -3.89 -5.74 43.74
C LYS A 170 -2.70 -6.71 43.82
N ASP A 171 -2.39 -7.43 42.74
CA ASP A 171 -1.25 -8.38 42.69
C ASP A 171 0.13 -7.68 42.64
N TRP A 172 0.14 -6.39 42.29
CA TRP A 172 1.37 -5.61 42.12
C TRP A 172 1.91 -5.00 43.43
N MET A 173 1.03 -4.68 44.40
CA MET A 173 1.45 -4.11 45.68
C MET A 173 2.17 -5.14 46.56
N ASP A 174 1.85 -6.43 46.45
CA ASP A 174 2.47 -7.49 47.24
C ASP A 174 3.93 -7.77 46.81
N SER A 175 4.28 -7.50 45.54
CA SER A 175 5.63 -7.73 45.00
C SER A 175 6.67 -6.67 45.43
N LEU A 176 6.24 -5.51 45.94
CA LEU A 176 7.13 -4.46 46.44
C LEU A 176 7.55 -4.64 47.91
N SER A 177 6.94 -5.59 48.62
CA SER A 177 7.21 -5.87 50.04
C SER A 177 8.34 -6.89 50.30
N LEU A 178 8.90 -7.50 49.24
CA LEU A 178 9.82 -8.65 49.36
C LEU A 178 11.28 -8.39 48.94
N VAL A 179 11.64 -7.14 48.66
CA VAL A 179 13.04 -6.78 48.34
C VAL A 179 13.68 -6.13 49.57
N ASP A 180 13.94 -6.95 50.60
CA ASP A 180 14.94 -6.63 51.62
C ASP A 180 15.28 -7.84 52.52
N THR A 181 15.72 -8.97 51.94
CA THR A 181 16.68 -9.89 52.60
C THR A 181 17.11 -11.02 51.66
N GLN A 182 18.40 -11.05 51.31
CA GLN A 182 19.31 -12.22 51.43
C GLN A 182 20.50 -12.08 50.49
N THR A 183 21.60 -11.63 51.08
CA THR A 183 22.96 -11.98 50.68
C THR A 183 23.34 -13.36 51.24
N ASN A 184 24.25 -14.04 50.54
CA ASN A 184 24.99 -15.26 50.90
C ASN A 184 24.31 -16.62 50.63
N SER A 185 24.76 -17.34 49.61
CA SER A 185 25.82 -18.36 49.78
C SER A 185 26.06 -19.17 48.50
N VAL A 186 27.27 -19.69 48.42
CA VAL A 186 27.95 -20.32 47.29
C VAL A 186 28.01 -21.84 47.51
N LEU A 187 28.14 -22.60 46.40
CA LEU A 187 28.73 -23.95 46.24
C LEU A 187 27.83 -25.21 46.28
N SER A 188 27.70 -25.87 45.11
CA SER A 188 28.38 -27.14 44.74
C SER A 188 27.54 -28.30 44.14
N LYS A 189 28.07 -28.83 43.01
CA LYS A 189 28.16 -30.24 42.53
C LYS A 189 26.96 -30.97 41.86
N SER A 190 26.96 -31.01 40.51
CA SER A 190 27.42 -32.09 39.58
C SER A 190 26.89 -33.56 39.75
N PRO A 191 26.91 -34.43 38.69
CA PRO A 191 25.77 -35.25 38.25
C PRO A 191 26.02 -36.79 38.16
N SER A 192 25.01 -37.55 37.71
CA SER A 192 25.09 -38.96 37.21
C SER A 192 24.04 -39.10 36.09
N VAL A 193 24.29 -39.51 34.83
CA VAL A 193 24.93 -40.68 34.17
C VAL A 193 24.17 -41.99 34.34
N ALA A 194 23.66 -42.49 33.20
CA ALA A 194 23.46 -43.89 32.75
C ALA A 194 22.09 -44.05 32.05
N SER A 195 21.85 -44.84 30.99
CA SER A 195 22.61 -45.46 29.90
C SER A 195 21.62 -46.37 29.12
N THR A 196 21.86 -46.57 27.81
CA THR A 196 21.61 -47.81 27.01
C THR A 196 20.15 -48.26 26.75
N LEU A 197 19.72 -48.98 25.69
CA LEU A 197 20.23 -49.75 24.52
C LEU A 197 19.00 -49.83 23.55
N SER A 198 19.06 -49.59 22.23
CA SER A 198 19.50 -50.45 21.09
C SER A 198 18.53 -51.56 20.62
N GLY A 199 18.30 -51.62 19.30
CA GLY A 199 17.82 -52.78 18.50
C GLY A 199 16.82 -52.37 17.39
N VAL A 200 17.18 -52.12 16.12
CA VAL A 200 17.56 -53.03 15.00
C VAL A 200 16.52 -54.17 14.79
N GLY A 201 15.66 -54.12 13.78
CA GLY A 201 15.91 -54.62 12.42
C GLY A 201 14.68 -55.40 11.86
N PRO A 202 14.68 -55.93 10.61
CA PRO A 202 13.86 -55.39 9.51
C PRO A 202 12.99 -56.43 8.72
N SER A 203 12.39 -55.95 7.62
CA SER A 203 11.74 -56.68 6.48
C SER A 203 10.26 -57.01 6.69
N GLY A 204 9.32 -56.93 5.74
CA GLY A 204 9.32 -56.61 4.30
C GLY A 204 7.97 -57.09 3.73
N VAL A 205 7.70 -56.72 2.46
CA VAL A 205 6.86 -57.46 1.49
C VAL A 205 5.33 -57.17 1.41
N GLN A 206 4.95 -56.84 0.16
CA GLN A 206 3.72 -57.10 -0.61
C GLN A 206 2.57 -56.07 -0.70
N ALA A 207 2.36 -55.66 -1.97
CA ALA A 207 1.12 -55.16 -2.56
C ALA A 207 0.04 -56.27 -2.61
N PRO A 208 -1.25 -55.92 -2.82
CA PRO A 208 -1.78 -55.94 -4.20
C PRO A 208 -2.89 -54.91 -4.53
N THR A 209 -2.99 -54.55 -5.81
CA THR A 209 -4.23 -54.20 -6.55
C THR A 209 -4.61 -55.42 -7.43
N PRO A 210 -5.78 -55.57 -8.11
CA PRO A 210 -6.70 -54.53 -8.65
C PRO A 210 -8.22 -54.90 -8.72
N LEU A 211 -9.00 -54.10 -9.49
CA LEU A 211 -10.36 -54.30 -10.08
C LEU A 211 -11.54 -53.95 -9.13
N THR A 212 -12.67 -53.32 -9.52
CA THR A 212 -13.38 -53.20 -10.81
C THR A 212 -14.40 -52.03 -10.78
N SER A 213 -14.82 -51.60 -11.97
CA SER A 213 -15.95 -50.74 -12.38
C SER A 213 -17.21 -50.63 -11.49
N LEU A 214 -17.89 -49.47 -11.56
CA LEU A 214 -19.28 -49.30 -12.08
C LEU A 214 -19.80 -47.85 -11.88
N ALA A 215 -20.22 -47.23 -12.98
CA ALA A 215 -21.30 -46.23 -13.07
C ALA A 215 -22.34 -46.81 -14.07
N PRO A 216 -23.53 -46.24 -14.35
CA PRO A 216 -24.19 -45.04 -13.79
C PRO A 216 -25.67 -45.28 -13.39
N LEU A 217 -26.30 -44.35 -12.67
CA LEU A 217 -27.77 -44.23 -12.66
C LEU A 217 -28.20 -42.76 -12.60
N SER A 218 -28.87 -42.33 -13.67
CA SER A 218 -29.77 -41.18 -13.71
C SER A 218 -31.10 -41.54 -13.02
N PRO A 219 -31.88 -40.55 -12.58
CA PRO A 219 -33.25 -40.50 -13.11
C PRO A 219 -33.70 -39.10 -13.52
N SER A 220 -34.30 -39.09 -14.70
CA SER A 220 -35.27 -38.12 -15.18
C SER A 220 -36.49 -38.03 -14.26
N SER A 221 -36.98 -36.83 -14.00
CA SER A 221 -38.42 -36.63 -13.78
C SER A 221 -38.86 -35.26 -14.30
N THR A 222 -40.06 -35.30 -14.85
CA THR A 222 -40.71 -34.34 -15.74
C THR A 222 -41.95 -33.84 -15.02
N SER A 223 -42.09 -32.53 -14.87
CA SER A 223 -43.35 -31.82 -14.55
C SER A 223 -42.99 -30.33 -14.54
N GLY A 224 -43.45 -29.45 -15.44
CA GLY A 224 -44.76 -29.37 -16.05
C GLY A 224 -45.72 -28.73 -15.05
N ILE A 225 -45.87 -27.39 -15.07
CA ILE A 225 -47.06 -26.63 -14.63
C ILE A 225 -46.93 -25.15 -15.03
N SER A 226 -47.87 -24.78 -15.90
CA SER A 226 -48.55 -23.53 -16.23
C SER A 226 -48.10 -22.15 -15.72
N ILE A 227 -48.01 -21.27 -16.72
CA ILE A 227 -48.16 -19.81 -16.74
C ILE A 227 -49.56 -19.38 -16.24
N PRO A 228 -49.68 -18.20 -15.61
CA PRO A 228 -50.79 -17.32 -15.92
C PRO A 228 -50.34 -15.94 -16.42
N SER A 229 -50.84 -15.63 -17.60
CA SER A 229 -50.91 -14.31 -18.22
C SER A 229 -51.76 -13.37 -17.38
N THR A 230 -51.26 -12.16 -17.10
CA THR A 230 -52.12 -11.05 -16.67
C THR A 230 -51.84 -9.83 -17.52
N SER A 231 -52.81 -9.55 -18.39
CA SER A 231 -53.03 -8.31 -19.11
C SER A 231 -53.43 -7.20 -18.14
N GLY A 232 -52.80 -6.03 -18.26
CA GLY A 232 -53.20 -4.82 -17.55
C GLY A 232 -52.86 -3.58 -18.36
N GLN A 233 -53.76 -3.20 -19.25
CA GLN A 233 -53.82 -1.86 -19.83
C GLN A 233 -54.14 -0.85 -18.72
N GLY A 234 -53.41 0.27 -18.71
CA GLY A 234 -53.68 1.40 -17.83
C GLY A 234 -53.10 2.67 -18.41
N GLN A 235 -53.82 3.27 -19.37
CA GLN A 235 -53.63 4.65 -19.76
C GLN A 235 -54.07 5.56 -18.60
N GLY A 236 -53.20 6.51 -18.23
CA GLY A 236 -53.52 7.56 -17.27
C GLY A 236 -52.74 8.81 -17.62
N GLN A 237 -53.35 9.66 -18.46
CA GLN A 237 -52.94 11.05 -18.65
C GLN A 237 -53.37 11.86 -17.42
N THR A 238 -52.44 12.61 -16.83
CA THR A 238 -52.82 13.75 -15.97
C THR A 238 -51.92 14.94 -16.29
N GLN A 239 -52.49 15.91 -17.00
CA GLN A 239 -52.04 17.29 -17.05
C GLN A 239 -52.31 17.95 -15.69
N VAL A 240 -51.35 18.71 -15.15
CA VAL A 240 -51.66 19.80 -14.20
C VAL A 240 -50.79 21.01 -14.54
N GLN A 241 -51.49 22.13 -14.72
CA GLN A 241 -51.03 23.47 -15.01
C GLN A 241 -50.20 24.09 -13.89
N GLY A 242 -49.36 25.05 -14.28
CA GLY A 242 -48.55 25.87 -13.37
C GLY A 242 -49.32 26.94 -12.62
N GLN A 243 -48.67 27.45 -11.58
CA GLN A 243 -48.93 28.74 -10.96
C GLN A 243 -47.62 29.40 -10.54
N THR A 244 -47.57 30.71 -10.78
CA THR A 244 -46.48 31.66 -10.64
C THR A 244 -46.47 32.37 -9.27
N ALA A 245 -45.25 32.72 -8.82
CA ALA A 245 -44.84 33.84 -7.95
C ALA A 245 -45.06 33.72 -6.41
N PRO A 246 -44.39 34.54 -5.54
CA PRO A 246 -43.29 35.50 -5.74
C PRO A 246 -42.07 35.33 -4.78
N HIS A 247 -41.02 36.12 -5.05
CA HIS A 247 -39.85 36.40 -4.21
C HIS A 247 -40.18 36.78 -2.74
N PRO A 248 -39.24 36.54 -1.80
CA PRO A 248 -38.67 37.72 -1.12
C PRO A 248 -37.18 37.66 -0.74
N ASN A 249 -36.59 38.86 -0.78
CA ASN A 249 -35.56 39.45 0.08
C ASN A 249 -34.27 38.71 0.44
N GLN A 250 -33.19 39.30 -0.08
CA GLN A 250 -31.82 39.20 0.38
C GLN A 250 -31.67 39.76 1.81
N SER A 251 -30.87 39.06 2.62
CA SER A 251 -30.33 39.53 3.91
C SER A 251 -28.87 39.06 4.01
N PRO A 252 -28.01 39.76 4.75
CA PRO A 252 -26.57 39.74 4.55
C PRO A 252 -25.89 38.48 5.10
N ALA A 253 -24.86 38.04 4.39
CA ALA A 253 -24.09 36.84 4.64
C ALA A 253 -23.37 36.88 6.01
N THR A 254 -23.73 35.96 6.90
CA THR A 254 -22.95 35.62 8.09
C THR A 254 -22.21 34.32 7.80
N GLN A 255 -20.88 34.36 7.71
CA GLN A 255 -20.05 33.17 7.48
C GLN A 255 -20.04 32.29 8.74
N PHE A 256 -20.89 31.26 8.75
CA PHE A 256 -20.78 30.16 9.69
C PHE A 256 -19.77 29.13 9.17
N PHE A 257 -18.72 28.88 9.95
CA PHE A 257 -17.85 27.72 9.76
C PHE A 257 -18.68 26.45 10.03
N TYR A 258 -19.08 25.76 8.97
CA TYR A 258 -19.64 24.42 9.07
C TYR A 258 -18.51 23.45 9.45
N LEU A 259 -18.44 23.08 10.72
CA LEU A 259 -17.81 21.82 11.11
C LEU A 259 -18.61 20.69 10.45
N PRO A 260 -17.96 19.74 9.75
CA PRO A 260 -18.67 18.60 9.19
C PRO A 260 -19.38 17.85 10.32
N PRO A 261 -20.63 17.41 10.12
CA PRO A 261 -21.36 16.64 11.12
C PRO A 261 -20.55 15.39 11.50
N SER A 262 -20.43 15.13 12.81
CA SER A 262 -19.81 13.90 13.31
C SER A 262 -20.51 12.70 12.68
N MET A 263 -19.74 11.81 12.04
CA MET A 263 -20.29 10.60 11.42
C MET A 263 -21.06 9.79 12.47
N PRO A 264 -22.22 9.21 12.11
CA PRO A 264 -22.99 8.41 13.04
C PRO A 264 -22.19 7.18 13.49
N PRO A 265 -22.30 6.77 14.78
CA PRO A 265 -21.47 5.72 15.40
C PRO A 265 -21.61 4.32 14.75
N ARG A 266 -22.58 4.11 13.85
CA ARG A 266 -22.84 2.82 13.21
C ARG A 266 -21.74 2.36 12.24
N ARG A 267 -20.96 3.29 11.66
CA ARG A 267 -19.88 2.92 10.70
C ARG A 267 -18.65 2.34 11.37
N GLU A 268 -18.30 2.78 12.57
CA GLU A 268 -17.07 2.37 13.24
C GLU A 268 -17.11 0.90 13.72
N GLU A 269 -18.26 0.44 14.20
CA GLU A 269 -18.45 -0.95 14.64
C GLU A 269 -18.48 -1.94 13.45
N GLU A 270 -19.06 -1.52 12.33
CA GLU A 270 -19.07 -2.28 11.08
C GLU A 270 -17.65 -2.42 10.50
N ASP A 271 -16.88 -1.33 10.49
CA ASP A 271 -15.48 -1.33 10.06
C ASP A 271 -14.61 -2.22 10.95
N GLY A 272 -14.80 -2.18 12.28
CA GLY A 272 -14.10 -3.07 13.21
C GLY A 272 -14.41 -4.54 12.99
N THR A 273 -15.67 -4.88 12.69
CA THR A 273 -16.09 -6.25 12.37
C THR A 273 -15.48 -6.72 11.04
N ARG A 274 -15.53 -5.87 10.00
CA ARG A 274 -14.93 -6.18 8.69
C ARG A 274 -13.42 -6.37 8.78
N GLU A 275 -12.73 -5.57 9.59
CA GLU A 275 -11.29 -5.72 9.83
C GLU A 275 -10.96 -7.04 10.54
N SER A 276 -11.74 -7.41 11.55
CA SER A 276 -11.60 -8.71 12.24
C SER A 276 -11.81 -9.89 11.30
N ASN A 277 -12.80 -9.80 10.40
CA ASN A 277 -13.03 -10.80 9.38
C ASN A 277 -11.87 -10.87 8.39
N TYR A 278 -11.42 -9.71 7.88
CA TYR A 278 -10.30 -9.61 6.96
C TYR A 278 -9.04 -10.30 7.51
N ALA A 279 -8.67 -10.01 8.76
CA ALA A 279 -7.49 -10.59 9.40
C ALA A 279 -7.53 -12.13 9.46
N LYS A 280 -8.73 -12.71 9.62
CA LYS A 280 -8.95 -14.16 9.69
C LYS A 280 -9.08 -14.83 8.32
N CYS A 281 -9.59 -14.09 7.34
CA CYS A 281 -9.94 -14.63 6.03
C CYS A 281 -8.86 -14.40 4.97
N PHE A 282 -8.14 -13.28 5.00
CA PHE A 282 -7.22 -12.91 3.93
C PHE A 282 -5.93 -13.77 3.91
N PRO A 283 -5.44 -14.21 2.73
CA PRO A 283 -6.07 -14.20 1.40
C PRO A 283 -6.82 -15.51 1.08
N GLY A 284 -7.11 -16.34 2.10
CA GLY A 284 -7.57 -17.73 1.94
C GLY A 284 -9.09 -17.93 1.87
N PHE A 285 -9.90 -16.97 2.30
CA PHE A 285 -11.36 -17.04 2.30
C PHE A 285 -11.96 -15.70 1.87
N ARG A 286 -13.06 -15.72 1.11
CA ARG A 286 -13.71 -14.52 0.58
C ARG A 286 -15.17 -14.76 0.25
N LYS A 287 -15.98 -13.71 0.20
CA LYS A 287 -17.27 -13.72 -0.50
C LYS A 287 -17.07 -13.20 -1.92
N GLN A 288 -17.56 -13.95 -2.89
CA GLN A 288 -17.46 -13.60 -4.31
C GLN A 288 -18.77 -13.02 -4.81
N PHE A 289 -18.69 -11.96 -5.59
CA PHE A 289 -19.82 -11.35 -6.29
C PHE A 289 -19.48 -11.20 -7.78
N GLN A 290 -20.47 -11.43 -8.64
CA GLN A 290 -20.30 -11.29 -10.08
C GLN A 290 -21.54 -10.64 -10.71
N HIS A 291 -21.31 -9.61 -11.51
CA HIS A 291 -22.35 -8.86 -12.20
C HIS A 291 -22.01 -8.61 -13.67
N SER A 292 -22.95 -8.88 -14.56
CA SER A 292 -22.81 -8.56 -15.98
C SER A 292 -23.37 -7.17 -16.26
N THR A 293 -22.58 -6.30 -16.90
CA THR A 293 -23.07 -4.99 -17.37
C THR A 293 -23.82 -5.07 -18.71
N GLN A 294 -23.71 -6.21 -19.41
CA GLN A 294 -24.24 -6.37 -20.75
C GLN A 294 -25.55 -7.16 -20.71
N GLN A 295 -26.56 -6.67 -21.43
CA GLN A 295 -27.77 -7.47 -21.65
C GLN A 295 -27.37 -8.73 -22.43
N ARG A 296 -27.68 -9.91 -21.87
CA ARG A 296 -27.41 -11.20 -22.51
C ARG A 296 -28.25 -11.32 -23.79
N SER A 297 -27.71 -10.89 -24.92
CA SER A 297 -28.31 -11.18 -26.21
C SER A 297 -28.06 -12.65 -26.56
N LEU A 298 -29.13 -13.44 -26.56
CA LEU A 298 -29.14 -14.89 -26.85
C LEU A 298 -28.52 -15.25 -28.21
N MET A 299 -28.30 -14.29 -29.12
CA MET A 299 -27.87 -14.57 -30.51
C MET A 299 -26.65 -13.76 -31.01
N GLN A 300 -26.05 -12.87 -30.22
CA GLN A 300 -24.88 -12.11 -30.70
C GLN A 300 -23.58 -12.89 -30.56
N ARG A 301 -23.10 -13.44 -31.68
CA ARG A 301 -21.84 -14.19 -31.78
C ARG A 301 -20.56 -13.33 -31.71
N ASN A 302 -20.66 -12.01 -31.88
CA ASN A 302 -19.51 -11.11 -31.82
C ASN A 302 -19.47 -10.36 -30.48
N LYS A 303 -18.74 -10.92 -29.50
CA LYS A 303 -18.50 -10.26 -28.21
C LYS A 303 -17.59 -9.05 -28.43
N LYS A 304 -18.13 -7.84 -28.22
CA LYS A 304 -17.34 -6.60 -28.22
C LYS A 304 -16.35 -6.64 -27.06
N SER A 305 -15.12 -6.24 -27.32
CA SER A 305 -14.08 -6.09 -26.29
C SER A 305 -14.07 -4.66 -25.80
N TYR A 306 -13.96 -4.47 -24.49
CA TYR A 306 -13.79 -3.17 -23.86
C TYR A 306 -12.37 -3.02 -23.35
N SER A 307 -11.84 -1.80 -23.44
CA SER A 307 -10.81 -1.30 -22.55
C SER A 307 -11.49 -0.89 -21.24
N THR A 308 -10.90 -1.25 -20.12
CA THR A 308 -11.51 -1.08 -18.79
C THR A 308 -10.58 -0.32 -17.86
N ALA A 309 -11.16 0.48 -16.97
CA ALA A 309 -10.43 1.14 -15.89
C ALA A 309 -11.34 1.32 -14.68
N ILE A 310 -10.76 1.26 -13.49
CA ILE A 310 -11.45 1.38 -12.20
C ILE A 310 -10.88 2.61 -11.48
N SER A 311 -11.75 3.39 -10.82
CA SER A 311 -11.33 4.55 -10.04
C SER A 311 -10.44 4.13 -8.85
N PRO A 312 -9.52 4.97 -8.36
CA PRO A 312 -8.58 4.58 -7.29
C PRO A 312 -9.24 4.10 -5.98
N ASP A 313 -10.44 4.59 -5.69
CA ASP A 313 -11.26 4.21 -4.53
C ASP A 313 -12.12 2.95 -4.76
N ALA A 314 -12.09 2.40 -5.98
CA ALA A 314 -12.91 1.30 -6.47
C ALA A 314 -14.43 1.52 -6.34
N THR A 315 -14.89 2.76 -6.44
CA THR A 315 -16.34 3.07 -6.43
C THR A 315 -16.95 3.17 -7.82
N LYS A 316 -16.14 3.32 -8.87
CA LYS A 316 -16.59 3.48 -10.25
C LYS A 316 -15.68 2.76 -11.22
N PHE A 317 -16.20 2.47 -12.40
CA PHE A 317 -15.41 1.96 -13.49
C PHE A 317 -15.94 2.45 -14.85
N ALA A 318 -15.05 2.48 -15.82
CA ALA A 318 -15.34 2.86 -17.20
C ALA A 318 -15.15 1.66 -18.14
N LEU A 319 -16.06 1.53 -19.09
CA LEU A 319 -15.98 0.61 -20.22
C LEU A 319 -15.92 1.42 -21.52
N VAL A 320 -14.85 1.25 -22.29
CA VAL A 320 -14.65 2.00 -23.54
C VAL A 320 -14.31 1.05 -24.69
N ASN A 321 -14.96 1.23 -25.83
CA ASN A 321 -14.56 0.63 -27.09
C ASN A 321 -14.82 1.62 -28.24
N ALA A 322 -14.55 1.22 -29.49
CA ALA A 322 -14.75 2.08 -30.66
C ALA A 322 -16.16 2.66 -30.81
N GLN A 323 -17.16 2.07 -30.17
CA GLN A 323 -18.58 2.38 -30.35
C GLN A 323 -19.30 2.77 -29.05
N LYS A 324 -18.66 2.68 -27.90
CA LYS A 324 -19.32 2.87 -26.61
C LYS A 324 -18.35 3.42 -25.57
N PHE A 325 -18.86 4.34 -24.78
CA PHE A 325 -18.21 4.81 -23.57
C PHE A 325 -19.27 4.82 -22.46
N GLN A 326 -19.10 3.98 -21.44
CA GLN A 326 -20.04 3.83 -20.34
C GLN A 326 -19.31 3.96 -19.01
N ILE A 327 -19.90 4.68 -18.07
CA ILE A 327 -19.39 4.87 -16.71
C ILE A 327 -20.40 4.24 -15.74
N TYR A 328 -19.93 3.38 -14.87
CA TYR A 328 -20.74 2.67 -13.89
C TYR A 328 -20.33 3.04 -12.46
N SER A 329 -21.31 3.07 -11.56
CA SER A 329 -21.11 3.08 -10.11
C SER A 329 -21.12 1.65 -9.60
N ILE A 330 -20.18 1.33 -8.73
CA ILE A 330 -20.17 0.09 -7.94
C ILE A 330 -20.98 0.37 -6.67
N PRO A 331 -21.97 -0.48 -6.34
CA PRO A 331 -22.78 -0.29 -5.15
C PRO A 331 -21.99 -0.59 -3.88
N ASN A 332 -22.44 -0.02 -2.76
CA ASN A 332 -21.87 -0.32 -1.44
C ASN A 332 -22.24 -1.74 -0.98
N ASP A 333 -23.46 -2.18 -1.31
CA ASP A 333 -23.86 -3.58 -1.17
C ASP A 333 -23.50 -4.32 -2.46
N TYR A 334 -22.48 -5.17 -2.41
CA TYR A 334 -22.02 -5.93 -3.57
C TYR A 334 -23.02 -7.00 -4.04
N ASN A 335 -24.12 -7.26 -3.34
CA ASN A 335 -25.22 -8.06 -3.88
C ASN A 335 -25.98 -7.32 -5.00
N ASP A 336 -25.95 -5.98 -5.01
CA ASP A 336 -26.58 -5.17 -6.04
C ASP A 336 -25.72 -5.10 -7.31
N PRO A 337 -26.33 -5.03 -8.51
CA PRO A 337 -25.59 -4.85 -9.75
C PRO A 337 -25.03 -3.42 -9.87
N PRO A 338 -23.98 -3.21 -10.69
CA PRO A 338 -23.46 -1.88 -10.96
C PRO A 338 -24.48 -1.02 -11.72
N THR A 339 -24.54 0.26 -11.38
CA THR A 339 -25.51 1.22 -11.95
C THR A 339 -24.83 2.07 -13.01
N LEU A 340 -25.40 2.13 -14.22
CA LEU A 340 -24.92 3.03 -15.27
C LEU A 340 -25.15 4.50 -14.84
N ILE A 341 -24.07 5.27 -14.74
CA ILE A 341 -24.10 6.70 -14.41
C ILE A 341 -24.28 7.52 -15.68
N CYS A 342 -23.47 7.24 -16.69
CA CYS A 342 -23.40 8.03 -17.91
C CYS A 342 -22.94 7.20 -19.11
N GLU A 343 -23.50 7.52 -20.28
CA GLU A 343 -23.07 7.02 -21.59
C GLU A 343 -22.93 8.21 -22.55
N PRO A 344 -21.78 8.93 -22.52
CA PRO A 344 -21.59 10.10 -23.36
C PRO A 344 -21.67 9.76 -24.85
N SER A 345 -22.04 10.76 -25.65
CA SER A 345 -22.08 10.61 -27.11
C SER A 345 -20.72 10.16 -27.65
N ILE A 346 -20.76 9.11 -28.47
CA ILE A 346 -19.59 8.45 -29.03
C ILE A 346 -18.77 9.44 -29.86
N GLN A 347 -17.47 9.45 -29.64
CA GLN A 347 -16.50 9.97 -30.59
C GLN A 347 -15.80 8.79 -31.28
N ASP A 348 -15.21 9.00 -32.46
CA ASP A 348 -14.39 7.96 -33.07
C ASP A 348 -13.09 7.81 -32.28
N TRP A 349 -13.10 6.88 -31.34
CA TRP A 349 -11.95 6.60 -30.46
C TRP A 349 -10.89 5.72 -31.14
N GLY A 350 -11.16 5.22 -32.35
CA GLY A 350 -10.37 4.17 -32.99
C GLY A 350 -10.66 2.78 -32.41
N SER A 351 -9.91 1.78 -32.91
CA SER A 351 -10.17 0.36 -32.65
C SER A 351 -9.76 -0.12 -31.24
N SER A 352 -8.91 0.63 -30.54
CA SER A 352 -8.39 0.25 -29.21
C SER A 352 -8.10 1.50 -28.39
N PRO A 353 -9.15 2.15 -27.84
CA PRO A 353 -8.98 3.32 -27.00
C PRO A 353 -8.26 2.98 -25.69
N MET A 354 -7.41 3.89 -25.22
CA MET A 354 -6.82 3.85 -23.90
C MET A 354 -7.76 4.55 -22.92
N VAL A 355 -7.98 3.98 -21.74
CA VAL A 355 -8.83 4.56 -20.70
C VAL A 355 -8.12 4.55 -19.36
N SER A 356 -8.26 5.63 -18.59
CA SER A 356 -7.76 5.75 -17.23
C SER A 356 -8.76 6.56 -16.40
N VAL A 357 -8.96 6.19 -15.14
CA VAL A 357 -10.00 6.77 -14.27
C VAL A 357 -9.33 7.27 -13.00
N SER A 358 -9.72 8.48 -12.57
CA SER A 358 -9.29 9.11 -11.32
C SER A 358 -10.46 9.18 -10.33
N THR A 359 -10.40 10.07 -9.33
CA THR A 359 -11.44 10.18 -8.31
C THR A 359 -12.71 10.85 -8.84
N SER A 360 -12.60 11.76 -9.80
CA SER A 360 -13.77 12.43 -10.39
C SER A 360 -13.80 12.48 -11.92
N LEU A 361 -12.74 12.03 -12.58
CA LEU A 361 -12.56 12.15 -14.03
C LEU A 361 -12.27 10.81 -14.72
N VAL A 362 -12.57 10.76 -16.01
CA VAL A 362 -12.20 9.69 -16.93
C VAL A 362 -11.42 10.31 -18.08
N ALA A 363 -10.19 9.83 -18.29
CA ALA A 363 -9.39 10.17 -19.46
C ALA A 363 -9.49 9.06 -20.51
N ILE A 364 -9.69 9.44 -21.76
CA ILE A 364 -9.70 8.57 -22.93
C ILE A 364 -8.70 9.12 -23.94
N ALA A 365 -7.86 8.26 -24.51
CA ALA A 365 -6.96 8.63 -25.59
C ALA A 365 -7.01 7.63 -26.74
N SER A 366 -6.81 8.14 -27.94
CA SER A 366 -6.65 7.32 -29.15
C SER A 366 -5.19 7.31 -29.62
N SER A 367 -4.83 6.29 -30.40
CA SER A 367 -3.53 6.26 -31.07
C SER A 367 -3.37 7.33 -32.17
N SER A 368 -4.44 8.04 -32.54
CA SER A 368 -4.40 9.18 -33.47
C SER A 368 -3.89 10.47 -32.83
N GLY A 369 -3.69 10.48 -31.51
CA GLY A 369 -3.18 11.65 -30.79
C GLY A 369 -4.28 12.51 -30.14
N ASP A 370 -5.53 12.06 -30.16
CA ASP A 370 -6.63 12.74 -29.50
C ASP A 370 -6.72 12.28 -28.02
N LEU A 371 -6.87 13.25 -27.11
CA LEU A 371 -7.00 13.07 -25.67
C LEU A 371 -8.23 13.82 -25.17
N TRP A 372 -9.11 13.12 -24.48
CA TRP A 372 -10.32 13.67 -23.89
C TRP A 372 -10.39 13.34 -22.41
N VAL A 373 -10.89 14.29 -21.62
CA VAL A 373 -11.15 14.10 -20.18
C VAL A 373 -12.57 14.53 -19.88
N TYR A 374 -13.34 13.61 -19.32
CA TYR A 374 -14.74 13.81 -18.92
C TYR A 374 -14.84 13.75 -17.40
N ASN A 375 -15.81 14.46 -16.82
CA ASN A 375 -16.29 14.12 -15.49
C ASN A 375 -17.29 12.95 -15.55
N PHE A 376 -17.71 12.43 -14.40
CA PHE A 376 -18.64 11.30 -14.36
C PHE A 376 -20.06 11.62 -14.83
N GLU A 377 -20.43 12.90 -14.89
CA GLU A 377 -21.67 13.36 -15.51
C GLU A 377 -21.59 13.36 -17.05
N GLY A 378 -20.44 13.01 -17.63
CA GLY A 378 -20.23 12.97 -19.09
C GLY A 378 -19.94 14.31 -19.74
N LYS A 379 -19.70 15.37 -18.95
CA LYS A 379 -19.29 16.68 -19.44
C LYS A 379 -17.79 16.68 -19.74
N LEU A 380 -17.44 17.06 -20.97
CA LEU A 380 -16.06 17.25 -21.41
C LEU A 380 -15.41 18.39 -20.61
N GLN A 381 -14.31 18.08 -19.92
CA GLN A 381 -13.53 19.01 -19.11
C GLN A 381 -12.26 19.47 -19.83
N TYR A 382 -11.63 18.57 -20.58
CA TYR A 382 -10.39 18.84 -21.29
C TYR A 382 -10.36 18.07 -22.61
N HIS A 383 -9.83 18.71 -23.65
CA HIS A 383 -9.57 18.08 -24.93
C HIS A 383 -8.27 18.61 -25.52
N ASN A 384 -7.41 17.71 -25.97
CA ASN A 384 -6.21 18.04 -26.69
C ASN A 384 -6.06 17.12 -27.91
N LYS A 385 -5.71 17.71 -29.05
CA LYS A 385 -5.38 16.99 -30.27
C LYS A 385 -3.91 17.19 -30.58
N SER A 386 -3.15 16.12 -30.42
CA SER A 386 -1.75 16.03 -30.80
C SER A 386 -1.61 15.49 -32.22
N GLN A 387 -0.55 15.91 -32.92
CA GLN A 387 -0.15 15.30 -34.20
C GLN A 387 0.66 14.00 -34.00
N PHE A 388 1.01 13.68 -32.76
CA PHE A 388 1.82 12.52 -32.41
C PHE A 388 0.95 11.38 -31.88
N THR A 389 1.32 10.16 -32.24
CA THR A 389 0.69 8.94 -31.69
C THR A 389 0.88 8.88 -30.18
N ILE A 390 -0.23 8.72 -29.45
CA ILE A 390 -0.21 8.36 -28.03
C ILE A 390 -0.12 6.84 -27.95
N HIS A 391 0.89 6.35 -27.23
CA HIS A 391 1.14 4.92 -27.03
C HIS A 391 0.60 4.41 -25.70
N CYS A 392 0.65 5.25 -24.66
CA CYS A 392 0.08 4.96 -23.36
C CYS A 392 -0.33 6.26 -22.67
N MET A 393 -1.23 6.15 -21.70
CA MET A 393 -1.75 7.29 -20.95
C MET A 393 -2.12 6.86 -19.53
N THR A 394 -2.01 7.77 -18.57
CA THR A 394 -2.65 7.65 -17.26
C THR A 394 -3.16 9.01 -16.79
N ILE A 395 -4.31 9.04 -16.13
CA ILE A 395 -4.76 10.21 -15.38
C ILE A 395 -4.25 10.13 -13.94
N SER A 396 -4.01 11.28 -13.34
CA SER A 396 -3.56 11.41 -11.97
C SER A 396 -4.69 11.14 -10.97
N PRO A 397 -4.46 10.44 -9.85
CA PRO A 397 -5.52 10.06 -8.93
C PRO A 397 -6.23 11.25 -8.26
N LEU A 398 -5.58 12.42 -8.18
CA LEU A 398 -6.14 13.64 -7.59
C LEU A 398 -6.66 14.63 -8.66
N ASP A 399 -6.93 14.15 -9.88
CA ASP A 399 -7.56 14.94 -10.95
C ASP A 399 -6.72 16.14 -11.44
N THR A 400 -5.42 16.18 -11.15
CA THR A 400 -4.59 17.37 -11.43
C THR A 400 -3.90 17.36 -12.79
N MET A 401 -3.69 16.18 -13.39
CA MET A 401 -2.96 16.06 -14.65
C MET A 401 -3.23 14.73 -15.37
N VAL A 402 -2.89 14.70 -16.67
CA VAL A 402 -2.81 13.50 -17.49
C VAL A 402 -1.39 13.37 -18.04
N ALA A 403 -0.80 12.19 -17.93
CA ALA A 403 0.50 11.88 -18.55
C ALA A 403 0.28 11.00 -19.79
N CYS A 404 0.90 11.39 -20.91
CA CYS A 404 0.86 10.68 -22.17
C CYS A 404 2.27 10.30 -22.63
N GLY A 405 2.48 9.04 -23.03
CA GLY A 405 3.69 8.60 -23.70
C GLY A 405 3.52 8.72 -25.21
N ILE A 406 4.35 9.54 -25.85
CA ILE A 406 4.32 9.77 -27.31
C ILE A 406 5.69 9.47 -27.93
N VAL A 407 5.71 9.30 -29.25
CA VAL A 407 6.96 9.25 -30.03
C VAL A 407 6.94 10.36 -31.08
N THR A 408 7.97 11.19 -31.07
CA THR A 408 8.19 12.22 -32.08
C THR A 408 9.25 11.78 -33.08
N ARG A 409 9.24 12.39 -34.27
CA ARG A 409 10.34 12.28 -35.25
C ARG A 409 11.12 13.57 -35.20
N ASP A 410 12.40 13.51 -34.84
CA ASP A 410 13.27 14.68 -34.88
C ASP A 410 14.08 14.68 -36.18
N LYS A 411 13.58 15.43 -37.17
CA LYS A 411 14.26 15.60 -38.45
C LYS A 411 15.59 16.35 -38.32
N THR A 412 15.77 17.16 -37.26
CA THR A 412 16.96 18.00 -37.09
C THR A 412 18.13 17.26 -36.45
N ALA A 413 17.84 16.31 -35.56
CA ALA A 413 18.86 15.49 -34.90
C ALA A 413 19.23 14.21 -35.68
N ASN A 414 18.62 13.97 -36.85
CA ASN A 414 18.74 12.71 -37.60
C ASN A 414 18.32 11.48 -36.74
N ILE A 415 17.40 11.70 -35.79
CA ILE A 415 16.86 10.69 -34.87
C ILE A 415 15.45 10.34 -35.35
N ASP A 416 15.29 9.12 -35.85
CA ASP A 416 14.02 8.66 -36.43
C ASP A 416 12.89 8.57 -35.40
N LYS A 417 13.21 8.37 -34.12
CA LYS A 417 12.25 8.20 -33.02
C LYS A 417 12.79 8.78 -31.71
N GLN A 418 12.09 9.75 -31.14
CA GLN A 418 12.36 10.27 -29.81
C GLN A 418 11.12 10.09 -28.92
N PRO A 419 11.14 9.21 -27.91
CA PRO A 419 10.06 9.08 -26.95
C PRO A 419 10.02 10.30 -26.02
N LEU A 420 8.80 10.78 -25.74
CA LEU A 420 8.51 11.86 -24.81
C LEU A 420 7.40 11.44 -23.84
N VAL A 421 7.48 11.95 -22.61
CA VAL A 421 6.31 12.03 -21.72
C VAL A 421 5.76 13.45 -21.80
N VAL A 422 4.47 13.59 -22.11
CA VAL A 422 3.77 14.88 -22.09
C VAL A 422 2.83 14.92 -20.90
N LEU A 423 2.97 15.93 -20.05
CA LEU A 423 2.14 16.20 -18.90
C LEU A 423 1.14 17.31 -19.25
N HIS A 424 -0.14 16.97 -19.28
CA HIS A 424 -1.24 17.90 -19.45
C HIS A 424 -1.80 18.27 -18.07
N PHE A 425 -1.70 19.54 -17.68
CA PHE A 425 -2.26 20.00 -16.41
C PHE A 425 -3.76 20.26 -16.55
N LEU A 426 -4.54 19.68 -15.65
CA LEU A 426 -5.97 19.89 -15.57
C LEU A 426 -6.22 21.04 -14.61
N THR A 427 -6.92 22.06 -15.06
CA THR A 427 -7.35 23.15 -14.18
C THR A 427 -8.55 22.66 -13.38
N PRO A 428 -8.52 22.65 -12.04
CA PRO A 428 -9.71 22.38 -11.25
C PRO A 428 -10.77 23.37 -11.67
N ASN A 429 -11.95 22.87 -12.04
CA ASN A 429 -13.10 23.66 -12.52
C ASN A 429 -13.16 25.03 -11.82
N GLN A 430 -12.70 26.10 -12.48
CA GLN A 430 -13.12 27.41 -12.06
C GLN A 430 -14.61 27.50 -12.41
N PRO A 431 -15.51 27.70 -11.42
CA PRO A 431 -16.91 27.95 -11.72
C PRO A 431 -16.94 29.17 -12.64
N HIS A 432 -17.52 29.00 -13.83
CA HIS A 432 -17.65 29.99 -14.90
C HIS A 432 -17.83 31.42 -14.37
N SER A 433 -16.72 32.12 -14.11
CA SER A 433 -16.71 33.56 -13.91
C SER A 433 -16.57 34.15 -15.30
N THR A 434 -17.62 34.81 -15.76
CA THR A 434 -17.73 35.52 -17.03
C THR A 434 -16.80 36.75 -17.13
N SER A 435 -15.70 36.79 -16.38
CA SER A 435 -14.75 37.88 -16.40
C SER A 435 -13.59 37.56 -17.33
N THR A 436 -13.55 38.31 -18.42
CA THR A 436 -12.59 38.38 -19.51
C THR A 436 -11.19 38.80 -19.05
N THR A 437 -10.58 38.06 -18.13
CA THR A 437 -9.20 38.30 -17.69
C THR A 437 -8.38 37.06 -18.00
N SER A 438 -7.40 37.24 -18.88
CA SER A 438 -6.49 36.23 -19.43
C SER A 438 -5.83 35.39 -18.33
N GLN A 439 -6.46 34.27 -17.95
CA GLN A 439 -5.78 33.21 -17.21
C GLN A 439 -4.83 32.53 -18.18
N THR A 440 -3.53 32.70 -17.94
CA THR A 440 -2.47 31.93 -18.57
C THR A 440 -2.64 30.47 -18.15
N THR A 441 -3.35 29.69 -18.96
CA THR A 441 -3.36 28.24 -18.87
C THR A 441 -1.94 27.75 -19.07
N GLN A 442 -1.38 27.10 -18.06
CA GLN A 442 -0.05 26.51 -18.16
C GLN A 442 -0.11 25.44 -19.27
N GLY A 443 0.67 25.65 -20.32
CA GLY A 443 0.78 24.70 -21.43
C GLY A 443 1.32 23.35 -20.96
N PRO A 444 1.15 22.28 -21.78
CA PRO A 444 1.67 20.97 -21.44
C PRO A 444 3.21 20.99 -21.33
N ILE A 445 3.75 20.21 -20.39
CA ILE A 445 5.20 20.04 -20.23
C ILE A 445 5.63 18.75 -20.91
N SER A 446 6.66 18.82 -21.75
CA SER A 446 7.23 17.64 -22.41
C SER A 446 8.58 17.28 -21.80
N LEU A 447 8.76 16.00 -21.48
CA LEU A 447 10.00 15.45 -20.96
C LEU A 447 10.64 14.51 -21.98
N LEU A 448 11.92 14.73 -22.26
CA LEU A 448 12.74 13.81 -23.02
C LEU A 448 13.10 12.60 -22.17
N ILE A 449 12.82 11.41 -22.71
CA ILE A 449 13.25 10.15 -22.10
C ILE A 449 14.63 9.78 -22.66
N PRO A 450 15.61 9.37 -21.83
CA PRO A 450 16.98 9.08 -22.25
C PRO A 450 17.11 7.70 -22.92
N TYR A 451 16.10 7.32 -23.71
CA TYR A 451 16.02 6.07 -24.46
C TYR A 451 15.36 6.36 -25.81
N TYR A 452 15.57 5.49 -26.81
CA TYR A 452 14.91 5.56 -28.11
C TYR A 452 13.68 4.66 -28.20
N ASP A 453 13.48 3.83 -27.18
CA ASP A 453 12.40 2.86 -27.11
C ASP A 453 11.05 3.50 -26.73
N THR A 454 9.97 2.97 -27.28
CA THR A 454 8.63 3.51 -27.10
C THR A 454 8.15 3.27 -25.67
N ILE A 455 7.54 4.29 -25.07
CA ILE A 455 6.95 4.22 -23.74
C ILE A 455 5.70 3.34 -23.78
N ASN A 456 5.67 2.32 -22.93
CA ASN A 456 4.64 1.28 -22.93
C ASN A 456 3.62 1.44 -21.79
N TYR A 457 4.05 1.99 -20.66
CA TYR A 457 3.24 2.10 -19.46
C TYR A 457 3.61 3.35 -18.66
N LEU A 458 2.58 3.99 -18.09
CA LEU A 458 2.69 5.13 -17.18
C LEU A 458 1.79 4.90 -15.96
N CYS A 459 2.24 5.29 -14.78
CA CYS A 459 1.42 5.27 -13.57
C CYS A 459 1.89 6.31 -12.57
N PHE A 460 0.97 7.14 -12.09
CA PHE A 460 1.24 8.04 -10.96
C PHE A 460 1.38 7.26 -9.66
N ALA A 461 2.22 7.76 -8.76
CA ALA A 461 2.13 7.44 -7.34
C ALA A 461 0.84 8.02 -6.77
N HIS A 462 0.35 7.43 -5.67
CA HIS A 462 -0.92 7.85 -5.05
C HIS A 462 -0.90 9.32 -4.59
N ASP A 463 0.26 9.84 -4.18
CA ASP A 463 0.47 11.22 -3.77
C ASP A 463 0.88 12.16 -4.92
N GLU A 464 0.90 11.65 -6.16
CA GLU A 464 1.33 12.37 -7.38
C GLU A 464 2.77 12.89 -7.34
N THR A 465 3.58 12.48 -6.37
CA THR A 465 4.98 12.96 -6.24
C THR A 465 5.91 12.29 -7.24
N TYR A 466 5.51 11.14 -7.78
CA TYR A 466 6.28 10.36 -8.73
C TYR A 466 5.40 9.85 -9.88
N LEU A 467 6.02 9.69 -11.04
CA LEU A 467 5.48 9.01 -12.21
C LEU A 467 6.39 7.84 -12.55
N GLY A 468 5.85 6.63 -12.44
CA GLY A 468 6.47 5.40 -12.92
C GLY A 468 6.27 5.29 -14.43
N CYS A 469 7.33 4.95 -15.15
CA CYS A 469 7.34 4.86 -16.60
C CYS A 469 8.08 3.58 -17.01
N SER A 470 7.65 2.94 -18.10
CA SER A 470 8.39 1.83 -18.70
C SER A 470 8.39 1.86 -20.22
N THR A 471 9.35 1.16 -20.81
CA THR A 471 9.53 1.04 -22.25
C THR A 471 9.16 -0.37 -22.74
N SER A 472 8.83 -0.48 -24.02
CA SER A 472 8.33 -1.72 -24.63
C SER A 472 9.45 -2.67 -25.05
N GLY A 473 10.26 -2.30 -26.04
CA GLY A 473 11.25 -3.17 -26.65
C GLY A 473 12.47 -3.50 -25.77
N GLU A 474 13.02 -2.51 -25.07
CA GLU A 474 14.15 -2.66 -24.14
C GLU A 474 13.72 -3.05 -22.72
N SER A 475 12.40 -3.05 -22.45
CA SER A 475 11.81 -3.47 -21.18
C SER A 475 12.48 -2.78 -19.98
N ARG A 476 12.65 -1.46 -20.06
CA ARG A 476 13.21 -0.63 -18.99
C ARG A 476 12.12 0.02 -18.18
N PHE A 477 12.40 0.30 -16.92
CA PHE A 477 11.53 1.12 -16.09
C PHE A 477 12.31 2.24 -15.43
N MET A 478 11.61 3.32 -15.13
CA MET A 478 12.19 4.55 -14.59
C MET A 478 11.16 5.30 -13.75
N VAL A 479 11.64 6.22 -12.92
CA VAL A 479 10.79 7.09 -12.10
C VAL A 479 11.16 8.54 -12.35
N ILE A 480 10.13 9.32 -12.64
CA ILE A 480 10.20 10.78 -12.79
C ILE A 480 9.61 11.38 -11.51
N SER A 481 10.36 12.26 -10.85
CA SER A 481 9.86 13.09 -9.76
C SER A 481 9.01 14.23 -10.31
N LEU A 482 7.85 14.39 -9.71
CA LEU A 482 6.86 15.44 -9.95
C LEU A 482 6.67 16.33 -8.71
N ALA A 483 7.58 16.24 -7.73
CA ALA A 483 7.56 17.08 -6.53
C ALA A 483 7.54 18.57 -6.89
N ASP A 484 8.31 18.95 -7.91
CA ASP A 484 8.13 20.21 -8.64
C ASP A 484 7.48 19.89 -10.00
N ARG A 485 6.19 20.23 -10.12
CA ARG A 485 5.39 20.00 -11.33
C ARG A 485 5.88 20.81 -12.53
N THR A 486 6.53 21.94 -12.29
CA THR A 486 7.05 22.81 -13.35
C THR A 486 8.39 22.32 -13.89
N MET A 487 9.11 21.55 -13.08
CA MET A 487 10.43 21.03 -13.43
C MET A 487 10.54 19.54 -13.08
N PRO A 488 9.77 18.68 -13.77
CA PRO A 488 9.79 17.25 -13.51
C PRO A 488 11.15 16.65 -13.91
N ARG A 489 11.68 15.72 -13.09
CA ARG A 489 13.07 15.21 -13.23
C ARG A 489 13.16 13.70 -13.15
N LEU A 490 14.00 13.09 -13.98
CA LEU A 490 14.33 11.67 -13.86
C LEU A 490 15.14 11.42 -12.58
N VAL A 491 14.62 10.61 -11.66
CA VAL A 491 15.25 10.33 -10.34
C VAL A 491 15.67 8.88 -10.15
N MET A 492 15.15 7.95 -10.95
CA MET A 492 15.58 6.55 -10.95
C MET A 492 15.46 5.97 -12.35
N LYS A 493 16.38 5.08 -12.72
CA LYS A 493 16.33 4.29 -13.95
C LYS A 493 16.81 2.87 -13.70
N SER A 494 16.26 1.89 -14.42
CA SER A 494 16.75 0.52 -14.35
C SER A 494 18.12 0.37 -15.06
N ILE A 495 19.04 -0.38 -14.45
CA ILE A 495 20.35 -0.73 -15.06
C ILE A 495 20.16 -1.85 -16.09
N ARG A 496 19.37 -2.85 -15.73
CA ARG A 496 19.25 -4.08 -16.51
C ARG A 496 18.30 -3.88 -17.68
N ARG A 497 18.74 -4.41 -18.82
CA ARG A 497 17.86 -4.75 -19.94
C ARG A 497 17.25 -6.11 -19.61
N VAL A 498 15.94 -6.25 -19.75
CA VAL A 498 15.38 -7.58 -19.96
C VAL A 498 15.66 -7.88 -21.42
N ASP A 499 16.21 -9.05 -21.72
CA ASP A 499 16.58 -9.40 -23.10
C ASP A 499 15.36 -9.20 -24.00
N ALA A 500 15.57 -8.44 -25.08
CA ALA A 500 14.54 -8.12 -26.07
C ALA A 500 14.12 -9.41 -26.78
N ASN A 501 13.18 -10.10 -26.16
CA ASN A 501 12.63 -11.34 -26.67
C ASN A 501 11.46 -11.00 -27.60
N LYS A 502 11.43 -11.59 -28.80
CA LYS A 502 10.36 -11.36 -29.78
C LYS A 502 8.99 -11.78 -29.26
N ASP A 503 8.96 -12.67 -28.27
CA ASP A 503 7.73 -13.14 -27.61
C ASP A 503 7.40 -12.36 -26.32
N SER A 504 8.03 -11.21 -26.10
CA SER A 504 7.79 -10.32 -24.96
C SER A 504 6.83 -9.20 -25.33
N GLU A 505 5.83 -8.95 -24.48
CA GLU A 505 5.04 -7.70 -24.52
C GLU A 505 5.72 -6.57 -23.71
N GLY A 506 6.94 -6.83 -23.22
CA GLY A 506 7.73 -5.92 -22.42
C GLY A 506 7.27 -5.84 -20.96
N ILE A 507 7.55 -4.70 -20.33
CA ILE A 507 7.01 -4.37 -19.01
C ILE A 507 5.54 -3.96 -19.20
N THR A 508 4.66 -4.68 -18.52
CA THR A 508 3.20 -4.56 -18.64
C THR A 508 2.57 -3.71 -17.54
N SER A 509 3.23 -3.59 -16.38
CA SER A 509 2.81 -2.69 -15.30
C SER A 509 3.96 -2.32 -14.37
N VAL A 510 3.94 -1.08 -13.89
CA VAL A 510 4.81 -0.52 -12.85
C VAL A 510 3.92 0.22 -11.84
N LYS A 511 3.86 -0.27 -10.60
CA LYS A 511 3.04 0.33 -9.53
C LYS A 511 3.88 0.64 -8.29
N PHE A 512 3.56 1.75 -7.63
CA PHE A 512 4.11 2.08 -6.32
C PHE A 512 3.31 1.39 -5.22
N ILE A 513 4.00 0.87 -4.22
CA ILE A 513 3.39 0.32 -3.02
C ILE A 513 3.20 1.44 -2.00
N PRO A 514 1.96 1.67 -1.51
CA PRO A 514 1.66 2.71 -0.53
C PRO A 514 2.55 2.64 0.72
N ARG A 515 2.92 3.82 1.22
CA ARG A 515 3.86 3.99 2.34
C ARG A 515 3.18 3.70 3.68
N HIS A 516 3.72 2.76 4.45
CA HIS A 516 3.46 2.70 5.90
C HIS A 516 4.67 3.10 6.74
N LEU A 517 5.91 2.90 6.27
CA LEU A 517 7.13 3.09 7.05
C LEU A 517 8.31 3.57 6.18
N ARG A 518 8.37 4.87 5.85
CA ARG A 518 9.48 5.62 5.16
C ARG A 518 10.04 5.07 3.84
N ARG A 519 9.78 3.83 3.43
CA ARG A 519 10.22 3.22 2.16
C ARG A 519 9.03 3.09 1.22
N GLN A 520 9.23 3.46 -0.03
CA GLN A 520 8.24 3.33 -1.08
C GLN A 520 8.71 2.24 -2.03
N TYR A 521 8.16 1.04 -1.89
CA TYR A 521 8.50 -0.05 -2.79
C TYR A 521 7.77 0.10 -4.12
N MET A 522 8.27 -0.61 -5.13
CA MET A 522 7.64 -0.69 -6.44
C MET A 522 7.48 -2.14 -6.85
N VAL A 523 6.40 -2.46 -7.53
CA VAL A 523 6.22 -3.74 -8.22
C VAL A 523 6.30 -3.51 -9.72
N VAL A 524 7.07 -4.38 -10.38
CA VAL A 524 7.26 -4.38 -11.83
C VAL A 524 6.83 -5.75 -12.35
N THR A 525 5.99 -5.74 -13.37
CA THR A 525 5.48 -6.95 -14.04
C THR A 525 5.81 -6.92 -15.53
N SER A 526 5.96 -8.10 -16.11
CA SER A 526 6.23 -8.30 -17.52
C SER A 526 5.43 -9.49 -18.04
N SER A 527 5.20 -9.54 -19.34
CA SER A 527 4.63 -10.70 -20.00
C SER A 527 5.63 -11.25 -21.03
N VAL A 528 6.27 -12.37 -20.68
CA VAL A 528 7.23 -13.06 -21.56
C VAL A 528 6.91 -14.54 -21.61
N MET A 529 6.75 -15.09 -22.82
CA MET A 529 6.39 -16.51 -22.98
C MET A 529 7.56 -17.48 -22.77
N SER A 530 8.74 -17.11 -23.25
CA SER A 530 9.88 -18.02 -23.38
C SER A 530 10.99 -17.80 -22.33
N SER A 531 10.82 -16.89 -21.37
CA SER A 531 11.78 -16.65 -20.28
C SER A 531 11.14 -16.67 -18.90
N ASN A 532 11.94 -17.04 -17.88
CA ASN A 532 11.54 -16.98 -16.48
C ASN A 532 11.69 -15.55 -15.93
N SER A 533 10.72 -14.68 -16.28
CA SER A 533 10.63 -13.28 -15.86
C SER A 533 9.38 -13.04 -14.98
N PRO A 534 9.37 -13.53 -13.73
CA PRO A 534 8.27 -13.31 -12.81
C PRO A 534 8.25 -11.88 -12.28
N PRO A 535 7.13 -11.44 -11.67
CA PRO A 535 7.06 -10.14 -11.03
C PRO A 535 8.18 -9.93 -10.01
N VAL A 536 8.66 -8.69 -9.96
CA VAL A 536 9.70 -8.27 -9.01
C VAL A 536 9.20 -7.11 -8.17
N ILE A 537 9.56 -7.15 -6.89
CA ILE A 537 9.36 -6.06 -5.93
C ILE A 537 10.73 -5.44 -5.68
N LEU A 538 10.80 -4.12 -5.79
CA LEU A 538 12.04 -3.34 -5.79
C LEU A 538 11.96 -2.19 -4.78
N ASP A 539 13.11 -1.86 -4.19
CA ASP A 539 13.33 -0.59 -3.51
C ASP A 539 13.94 0.39 -4.54
N PRO A 540 13.24 1.46 -4.91
CA PRO A 540 13.74 2.43 -5.88
C PRO A 540 14.88 3.30 -5.30
N LYS A 541 15.13 3.26 -3.99
CA LYS A 541 16.18 4.03 -3.31
C LYS A 541 16.16 5.54 -3.65
N ILE A 542 14.98 6.11 -3.82
CA ILE A 542 14.85 7.55 -4.10
C ILE A 542 15.00 8.28 -2.76
N ASN A 543 16.13 8.96 -2.57
CA ASN A 543 16.37 9.76 -1.36
C ASN A 543 15.42 10.96 -1.33
N THR A 544 14.50 10.98 -0.37
CA THR A 544 13.60 12.12 -0.14
C THR A 544 14.27 13.28 0.60
N ASN A 545 15.49 13.08 1.11
CA ASN A 545 16.21 14.04 1.96
C ASN A 545 17.23 14.89 1.17
N SER A 546 16.83 15.49 0.05
CA SER A 546 17.66 16.51 -0.62
C SER A 546 16.96 17.86 -0.60
N GLY A 547 16.72 18.36 0.62
CA GLY A 547 16.77 19.80 0.83
C GLY A 547 18.21 20.25 0.60
N THR A 548 18.38 21.34 -0.15
CA THR A 548 19.60 22.17 -0.27
C THR A 548 20.87 21.67 -0.98
N SER A 549 21.06 20.40 -1.32
CA SER A 549 22.22 20.00 -2.18
C SER A 549 21.86 18.86 -3.14
N ALA A 550 21.33 19.20 -4.31
CA ALA A 550 21.01 18.25 -5.37
C ALA A 550 22.28 17.65 -5.98
N SER A 551 22.80 16.55 -5.41
CA SER A 551 23.63 15.65 -6.20
C SER A 551 22.74 15.04 -7.29
N SER A 552 23.13 15.28 -8.54
CA SER A 552 22.46 14.88 -9.78
C SER A 552 22.41 13.36 -10.02
N ALA A 553 22.60 12.56 -8.99
CA ALA A 553 22.74 11.12 -9.10
C ALA A 553 21.36 10.45 -9.26
N VAL A 554 21.10 9.93 -10.46
CA VAL A 554 19.94 9.08 -10.74
C VAL A 554 20.07 7.78 -9.94
N SER A 555 19.10 7.51 -9.06
CA SER A 555 19.10 6.36 -8.17
C SER A 555 19.02 5.03 -8.94
N GLN A 556 19.51 3.97 -8.29
CA GLN A 556 19.52 2.61 -8.80
C GLN A 556 18.67 1.69 -7.93
N PRO A 557 17.66 1.02 -8.51
CA PRO A 557 16.75 0.18 -7.73
C PRO A 557 17.46 -1.08 -7.22
N SER A 558 17.10 -1.56 -6.03
CA SER A 558 17.51 -2.87 -5.52
C SER A 558 16.35 -3.85 -5.46
N LEU A 559 16.62 -5.10 -5.82
CA LEU A 559 15.66 -6.19 -5.71
C LEU A 559 15.35 -6.51 -4.25
N ILE A 560 14.07 -6.56 -3.91
CA ILE A 560 13.58 -7.02 -2.60
C ILE A 560 13.11 -8.47 -2.74
N MET A 561 12.27 -8.75 -3.75
CA MET A 561 11.62 -10.05 -3.88
C MET A 561 11.34 -10.38 -5.34
N ARG A 562 11.49 -11.67 -5.70
CA ARG A 562 10.88 -12.28 -6.89
C ARG A 562 9.65 -13.08 -6.49
N VAL A 563 8.60 -12.99 -7.30
CA VAL A 563 7.32 -13.69 -7.07
C VAL A 563 7.19 -14.85 -8.06
N ASP A 564 8.09 -15.83 -8.00
CA ASP A 564 8.16 -16.87 -9.04
C ASP A 564 6.88 -17.74 -9.14
N LYS A 565 6.11 -17.87 -8.05
CA LYS A 565 4.89 -18.69 -7.98
C LYS A 565 3.75 -18.26 -8.91
N VAL A 566 3.72 -16.99 -9.37
CA VAL A 566 2.66 -16.51 -10.29
C VAL A 566 3.06 -16.65 -11.76
N GLY A 567 4.28 -17.11 -12.06
CA GLY A 567 4.79 -17.26 -13.42
C GLY A 567 5.23 -15.94 -14.05
N SER A 568 5.42 -15.94 -15.38
CA SER A 568 6.09 -14.86 -16.13
C SER A 568 5.24 -14.17 -17.20
N GLN A 569 3.96 -14.56 -17.34
CA GLN A 569 3.03 -14.00 -18.31
C GLN A 569 2.04 -13.07 -17.61
N ILE A 570 2.52 -12.02 -16.94
CA ILE A 570 1.68 -11.14 -16.13
C ILE A 570 1.31 -9.90 -16.94
N HIS A 571 0.02 -9.66 -17.13
CA HIS A 571 -0.52 -8.54 -17.90
C HIS A 571 -0.76 -7.30 -17.04
N ASN A 572 -1.09 -7.47 -15.75
CA ASN A 572 -1.39 -6.33 -14.89
C ASN A 572 -1.16 -6.66 -13.41
N CYS A 573 -1.10 -5.64 -12.58
CA CYS A 573 -1.13 -5.78 -11.13
C CYS A 573 -1.88 -4.61 -10.46
N ALA A 574 -2.42 -4.89 -9.26
CA ALA A 574 -3.02 -3.89 -8.39
C ALA A 574 -2.41 -4.03 -6.98
N VAL A 575 -2.13 -2.91 -6.33
CA VAL A 575 -1.53 -2.90 -4.99
C VAL A 575 -2.58 -2.50 -3.97
N SER A 576 -2.64 -3.22 -2.85
CA SER A 576 -3.52 -2.88 -1.74
C SER A 576 -3.15 -1.52 -1.14
N PRO A 577 -4.12 -0.65 -0.81
CA PRO A 577 -3.84 0.62 -0.11
C PRO A 577 -3.18 0.41 1.25
N ARG A 578 -3.33 -0.78 1.85
CA ARG A 578 -2.69 -1.19 3.10
C ARG A 578 -1.19 -1.52 2.94
N GLY A 579 -0.68 -1.57 1.71
CA GLY A 579 0.72 -1.88 1.41
C GLY A 579 1.18 -3.30 1.79
N ASP A 580 0.26 -4.19 2.14
CA ASP A 580 0.50 -5.55 2.60
C ASP A 580 0.16 -6.63 1.56
N ALA A 581 -0.42 -6.24 0.42
CA ALA A 581 -0.87 -7.18 -0.61
C ALA A 581 -0.76 -6.64 -2.03
N ILE A 582 -0.60 -7.57 -2.99
CA ILE A 582 -0.55 -7.29 -4.43
C ILE A 582 -1.38 -8.34 -5.16
N ALA A 583 -2.28 -7.88 -6.03
CA ALA A 583 -2.98 -8.73 -6.98
C ALA A 583 -2.24 -8.75 -8.32
N PHE A 584 -2.12 -9.92 -8.95
CA PHE A 584 -1.51 -10.13 -10.26
C PHE A 584 -2.52 -10.75 -11.22
N LEU A 585 -2.58 -10.25 -12.44
CA LEU A 585 -3.40 -10.80 -13.51
C LEU A 585 -2.48 -11.41 -14.56
N ASP A 586 -2.61 -12.72 -14.78
CA ASP A 586 -1.87 -13.38 -15.85
C ASP A 586 -2.57 -13.26 -17.22
N ARG A 587 -1.82 -13.62 -18.27
CA ARG A 587 -2.28 -13.62 -19.65
C ARG A 587 -3.43 -14.59 -19.91
N SER A 588 -3.56 -15.65 -19.11
CA SER A 588 -4.64 -16.62 -19.25
C SER A 588 -5.96 -16.11 -18.69
N GLY A 589 -5.90 -15.11 -17.81
CA GLY A 589 -7.05 -14.55 -17.10
C GLY A 589 -7.10 -14.95 -15.62
N LEU A 590 -6.11 -15.68 -15.10
CA LEU A 590 -6.07 -16.01 -13.69
C LEU A 590 -5.62 -14.81 -12.87
N VAL A 591 -6.33 -14.59 -11.77
CA VAL A 591 -6.04 -13.55 -10.79
C VAL A 591 -5.45 -14.20 -9.54
N TYR A 592 -4.27 -13.73 -9.18
CA TYR A 592 -3.54 -14.14 -7.97
C TYR A 592 -3.56 -12.99 -6.98
N VAL A 593 -3.71 -13.30 -5.69
CA VAL A 593 -3.51 -12.33 -4.60
C VAL A 593 -2.38 -12.83 -3.73
N MET A 594 -1.32 -12.03 -3.63
CA MET A 594 -0.22 -12.22 -2.71
C MET A 594 -0.41 -11.33 -1.49
N HIS A 595 -0.46 -11.93 -0.31
CA HIS A 595 -0.33 -11.26 0.97
C HIS A 595 1.11 -11.35 1.45
N ALA A 596 1.77 -10.23 1.69
CA ALA A 596 3.13 -10.15 2.21
C ALA A 596 3.24 -8.94 3.16
N PRO A 597 2.91 -9.10 4.46
CA PRO A 597 3.06 -8.03 5.45
C PRO A 597 4.48 -7.45 5.44
N GLY A 598 4.58 -6.11 5.35
CA GLY A 598 5.86 -5.42 5.25
C GLY A 598 6.68 -5.74 3.99
N MET A 599 6.09 -6.41 3.00
CA MET A 599 6.78 -6.94 1.81
C MET A 599 7.97 -7.87 2.14
N LEU A 600 7.89 -8.59 3.26
CA LEU A 600 8.87 -9.59 3.66
C LEU A 600 8.64 -10.92 2.92
N SER A 601 9.72 -11.58 2.48
CA SER A 601 9.65 -12.82 1.70
C SER A 601 9.05 -14.00 2.47
N ASP A 602 9.32 -14.07 3.77
CA ASP A 602 9.16 -15.30 4.54
C ASP A 602 7.71 -15.53 4.99
N HIS A 603 6.89 -14.48 4.96
CA HIS A 603 5.48 -14.52 5.37
C HIS A 603 4.51 -14.42 4.19
N ARG A 604 5.00 -14.56 2.96
CA ARG A 604 4.16 -14.40 1.78
C ARG A 604 3.23 -15.60 1.59
N ARG A 605 1.95 -15.33 1.36
CA ARG A 605 0.94 -16.31 0.97
C ARG A 605 0.33 -15.89 -0.36
N ILE A 606 0.20 -16.81 -1.30
CA ILE A 606 -0.35 -16.53 -2.63
C ILE A 606 -1.57 -17.42 -2.85
N ALA A 607 -2.68 -16.81 -3.24
CA ALA A 607 -3.92 -17.49 -3.55
C ALA A 607 -4.34 -17.18 -4.98
N VAL A 608 -4.94 -18.16 -5.67
CA VAL A 608 -5.71 -17.92 -6.89
C VAL A 608 -7.14 -17.59 -6.47
N VAL A 609 -7.63 -16.44 -6.91
CA VAL A 609 -8.88 -15.85 -6.42
C VAL A 609 -9.93 -15.70 -7.49
N GLU A 610 -9.58 -15.60 -8.77
CA GLU A 610 -10.59 -15.53 -9.84
C GLU A 610 -10.01 -15.96 -11.19
N GLU A 611 -10.87 -16.33 -12.13
CA GLU A 611 -10.58 -16.47 -13.55
C GLU A 611 -11.47 -15.53 -14.37
N VAL A 612 -10.85 -14.54 -15.01
CA VAL A 612 -11.53 -13.55 -15.85
C VAL A 612 -11.27 -13.77 -17.34
N SER A 613 -11.97 -13.03 -18.19
CA SER A 613 -11.77 -13.14 -19.64
C SER A 613 -10.34 -12.79 -20.07
N ARG A 614 -9.67 -13.75 -20.72
CA ARG A 614 -8.36 -13.59 -21.35
C ARG A 614 -8.26 -12.34 -22.24
N GLY A 615 -7.27 -11.49 -21.91
CA GLY A 615 -6.78 -10.42 -22.79
C GLY A 615 -5.68 -10.96 -23.71
N PRO A 616 -5.80 -10.87 -25.05
CA PRO A 616 -4.72 -11.30 -25.96
C PRO A 616 -3.43 -10.50 -25.78
N GLN A 617 -3.55 -9.24 -25.37
CA GLN A 617 -2.49 -8.29 -25.06
C GLN A 617 -2.78 -7.60 -23.72
N TYR A 618 -1.75 -7.10 -23.05
CA TYR A 618 -1.88 -6.41 -21.75
C TYR A 618 -2.84 -5.20 -21.79
N THR A 619 -2.88 -4.44 -22.90
CA THR A 619 -3.78 -3.28 -23.09
C THR A 619 -5.27 -3.63 -23.08
N SER A 620 -5.58 -4.91 -23.31
CA SER A 620 -6.95 -5.46 -23.35
C SER A 620 -7.24 -6.39 -22.16
N ALA A 621 -6.32 -6.46 -21.20
CA ALA A 621 -6.48 -7.27 -20.00
C ALA A 621 -7.48 -6.61 -19.05
N ALA A 622 -8.01 -7.39 -18.11
CA ALA A 622 -8.89 -6.88 -17.08
C ALA A 622 -8.19 -5.79 -16.22
N SER A 623 -8.97 -4.82 -15.80
CA SER A 623 -8.55 -3.84 -14.78
C SER A 623 -8.83 -4.40 -13.40
N MET A 624 -7.91 -4.17 -12.45
CA MET A 624 -8.06 -4.58 -11.05
C MET A 624 -7.76 -3.39 -10.14
N GLN A 625 -8.47 -3.26 -9.03
CA GLN A 625 -8.24 -2.24 -8.02
C GLN A 625 -8.76 -2.72 -6.67
N PHE A 626 -7.97 -2.53 -5.61
CA PHE A 626 -8.47 -2.75 -4.25
C PHE A 626 -9.36 -1.59 -3.83
N THR A 627 -10.38 -1.87 -3.02
CA THR A 627 -11.15 -0.82 -2.33
C THR A 627 -10.25 0.03 -1.46
N SER A 628 -10.66 1.25 -1.14
CA SER A 628 -9.91 2.17 -0.27
C SER A 628 -9.53 1.57 1.09
N SER A 629 -10.36 0.67 1.64
CA SER A 629 -10.07 -0.07 2.88
C SER A 629 -9.10 -1.25 2.69
N GLY A 630 -8.89 -1.71 1.46
CA GLY A 630 -8.15 -2.91 1.13
C GLY A 630 -8.89 -4.22 1.42
N HIS A 631 -10.14 -4.17 1.90
CA HIS A 631 -10.89 -5.38 2.25
C HIS A 631 -11.42 -6.16 1.05
N ALA A 632 -11.59 -5.52 -0.09
CA ALA A 632 -12.07 -6.17 -1.30
C ALA A 632 -11.21 -5.84 -2.52
N LEU A 633 -11.13 -6.81 -3.44
CA LEU A 633 -10.52 -6.63 -4.76
C LEU A 633 -11.63 -6.55 -5.81
N VAL A 634 -11.67 -5.46 -6.56
CA VAL A 634 -12.59 -5.25 -7.67
C VAL A 634 -11.87 -5.54 -8.98
N ILE A 635 -12.51 -6.32 -9.86
CA ILE A 635 -11.99 -6.70 -11.17
C ILE A 635 -13.06 -6.43 -12.22
N VAL A 636 -12.68 -5.78 -13.33
CA VAL A 636 -13.57 -5.58 -14.47
C VAL A 636 -12.88 -6.12 -15.70
N ASP A 637 -13.52 -7.11 -16.34
CA ASP A 637 -12.96 -7.78 -17.50
C ASP A 637 -13.34 -7.11 -18.82
N ARG A 638 -12.64 -7.49 -19.89
CA ARG A 638 -12.86 -6.96 -21.24
C ARG A 638 -14.24 -7.26 -21.84
N LYS A 639 -15.05 -8.14 -21.24
CA LYS A 639 -16.44 -8.39 -21.66
C LYS A 639 -17.44 -7.50 -20.91
N GLY A 640 -16.97 -6.71 -19.94
CA GLY A 640 -17.82 -5.90 -19.08
C GLY A 640 -18.44 -6.70 -17.92
N GLU A 641 -17.81 -7.80 -17.50
CA GLU A 641 -18.17 -8.49 -16.26
C GLU A 641 -17.41 -7.86 -15.08
N LEU A 642 -18.14 -7.53 -14.02
CA LEU A 642 -17.64 -7.04 -12.75
C LEU A 642 -17.54 -8.21 -11.77
N PHE A 643 -16.36 -8.41 -11.19
CA PHE A 643 -16.10 -9.38 -10.13
C PHE A 643 -15.63 -8.64 -8.88
N ILE A 644 -16.12 -9.04 -7.72
CA ILE A 644 -15.73 -8.46 -6.43
C ILE A 644 -15.40 -9.59 -5.47
N GLU A 645 -14.18 -9.54 -4.93
CA GLU A 645 -13.67 -10.49 -3.96
C GLU A 645 -13.55 -9.81 -2.60
N ASP A 646 -14.57 -9.97 -1.74
CA ASP A 646 -14.64 -9.33 -0.42
C ASP A 646 -14.13 -10.27 0.68
N TYR A 647 -12.99 -9.92 1.26
CA TYR A 647 -12.33 -10.66 2.33
C TYR A 647 -12.81 -10.22 3.73
N GLY A 648 -13.54 -9.10 3.84
CA GLY A 648 -14.13 -8.60 5.08
C GLY A 648 -15.59 -9.01 5.29
N ALA A 649 -16.22 -9.64 4.29
CA ALA A 649 -17.66 -9.95 4.29
C ALA A 649 -18.14 -10.93 5.37
N GLY A 650 -17.26 -11.80 5.86
CA GLY A 650 -17.64 -12.83 6.84
C GLY A 650 -16.51 -13.79 7.18
N LEU A 651 -16.79 -14.75 8.07
CA LEU A 651 -15.87 -15.79 8.53
C LEU A 651 -15.98 -17.09 7.69
N PRO A 652 -14.97 -17.97 7.67
CA PRO A 652 -14.92 -19.16 6.80
C PRO A 652 -16.13 -20.12 6.87
N ASN A 653 -16.88 -20.12 7.98
CA ASN A 653 -18.02 -20.99 8.20
C ASN A 653 -19.37 -20.32 7.94
N GLN A 654 -19.38 -19.06 7.48
CA GLN A 654 -20.60 -18.31 7.18
C GLN A 654 -21.05 -18.54 5.73
N ALA A 655 -22.35 -18.41 5.49
CA ALA A 655 -22.95 -18.63 4.18
C ALA A 655 -22.36 -17.67 3.12
N GLY A 656 -21.99 -18.23 1.97
CA GLY A 656 -21.41 -17.47 0.86
C GLY A 656 -19.90 -17.20 0.97
N ILE A 657 -19.24 -17.61 2.04
CA ILE A 657 -17.77 -17.50 2.17
C ILE A 657 -17.10 -18.74 1.58
N GLY A 658 -16.37 -18.56 0.48
CA GLY A 658 -15.63 -19.60 -0.23
C GLY A 658 -14.14 -19.60 0.08
N LYS A 659 -13.49 -20.76 -0.04
CA LYS A 659 -12.04 -20.92 0.13
C LYS A 659 -11.31 -20.64 -1.19
N CYS A 660 -10.23 -19.86 -1.13
CA CYS A 660 -9.31 -19.63 -2.25
C CYS A 660 -8.33 -20.79 -2.43
N ARG A 661 -7.83 -21.00 -3.65
CA ARG A 661 -6.79 -21.99 -3.92
C ARG A 661 -5.42 -21.42 -3.56
N LEU A 662 -4.85 -21.82 -2.43
CA LEU A 662 -3.50 -21.42 -2.02
C LEU A 662 -2.43 -22.14 -2.87
N LEU A 663 -1.41 -21.39 -3.27
CA LEU A 663 -0.23 -21.92 -3.97
C LEU A 663 0.83 -22.33 -2.94
N ALA A 664 1.08 -23.64 -2.86
CA ALA A 664 2.09 -24.26 -1.99
C ALA A 664 3.50 -23.69 -2.23
#